data_AF-A0A4S4EAQ2-F1
#
_entry.id   AF-A0A4S4EAQ2-F1
#
_cell.length_a   1.000
_cell.length_b   1.000
_cell.length_c   1.000
_cell.angle_alpha   90.00
_cell.angle_beta   90.00
_cell.angle_gamma   90.00
#
_symmetry.space_group_name_H-M   'P 1'
#
loop_
_entity.id
_entity.type
_entity.pdbx_description
1 polymer ?
#
loop_
_entity_poly.entity_id
_entity_poly.type
_entity_poly.pdbx_seq_one_letter_code
_entity_poly.pdbx_strand_id
1 'polypeptide(L)'
;MELGACSRVLNTNQVSYFIPTTRFRRLRDLSNSSLHSSNASFHVSPAIPRGDCRCRAIVKDANNISISVEKVKKMSGEYSRDLELSSLTALSPLDGRYWGKVKDLAPYMSEYGLIHFRVMVEIRWLVKLSQIPEVTEVPSFSGEAQSYLQGLIDGFTINDALEVKNIEKVTNHDVKAVEYFLKQKCQSHPEIATVLEFFHFACTSEDINNLAHALMLKEALNSVIFPVMDEVIEAICNMAKANAHVPMLSRTHGQPASPTTLGKEIAIFAVRLSRERRDISQVEIMGKFAGAVGNYNAHLVAYPDIKWPQIAEEFVKSLGLSFNPYVTQIETHDYMAKLFHAIIQFNNILIDFDRDMWGYVSLGYFKQITKAGEIGSSTMPHKVNPIDFENSEGNLGKANGGLSHLSMKLPISRWQRDLTDSTVLRNMGEGLGHSLLAYRSALQGISKLQVNEASLFEDLNESWEVLAEPIQTVMRRYGIPEPYEKLKELTRGRAVTRESIREFIEGLELPTEAKANLLELTPHTYVGAAVELARAVDMAVNSVNRLGYWTDTENNCNTDLYCGDDTFDPRSSFAGKSSLPFRRSKVKPLAKVTKISCQVLIRQLEIQTPNLPQVQEIGSHYVVEAGFYMTSFAATLFLAALVTCGVLLVTLLIALTVMLQSCESRNAGIVEISKANENYNYCKIFSLHAELNSLDVDQFPEICRITAVQYIKEGQYAKDLNLTMGVAENYFNGVRPLEDGLDMVLMDIDDFLPLTSHCTDPLQSRISQFGCGDCLQEAKNLKQIFILKLYTKLQAGGWKLILFSRKPEKQRNATIEYLISAGYGGWSSLVMRLEDEMQMDSREYFSRLRNSLQKQSCRITAVISSQMDALTGPYSGNRMFKLPSPIYHMEHYFESTNLPQ
;
A
#
# COMPACT_ATOMS: atom_id res chain seq x y z
N MET A 1 44.58 9.90 43.21
CA MET A 1 44.97 8.72 42.39
C MET A 1 44.69 9.07 40.94
N GLU A 2 45.75 9.14 40.14
CA GLU A 2 45.72 9.35 38.70
C GLU A 2 45.48 8.05 37.93
N LEU A 3 45.06 8.23 36.66
CA LEU A 3 45.07 7.37 35.44
C LEU A 3 43.66 7.49 34.80
N GLY A 4 43.40 8.05 33.61
CA GLY A 4 44.22 8.44 32.47
C GLY A 4 43.83 7.63 31.22
N ALA A 5 42.94 8.15 30.34
CA ALA A 5 42.85 7.75 28.93
C ALA A 5 42.03 8.73 28.05
N CYS A 6 42.79 9.51 27.26
CA CYS A 6 42.52 10.19 25.98
C CYS A 6 41.18 9.94 25.22
N SER A 7 40.46 11.03 24.97
CA SER A 7 39.52 11.20 23.84
C SER A 7 40.15 12.08 22.75
N ARG A 8 40.40 11.52 21.56
CA ARG A 8 40.80 12.26 20.36
C ARG A 8 39.58 12.54 19.49
N VAL A 9 39.37 13.82 19.21
CA VAL A 9 38.45 14.37 18.22
C VAL A 9 38.96 14.04 16.81
N LEU A 10 38.09 13.46 15.97
CA LEU A 10 38.28 13.43 14.52
C LEU A 10 37.01 13.95 13.83
N ASN A 11 37.24 15.06 13.13
CA ASN A 11 36.31 15.82 12.33
C ASN A 11 36.28 15.21 10.92
N THR A 12 35.14 14.70 10.43
CA THR A 12 34.93 14.44 8.99
C THR A 12 33.48 14.69 8.60
N ASN A 13 33.26 15.85 7.97
CA ASN A 13 32.11 16.15 7.14
C ASN A 13 32.26 15.40 5.81
N GLN A 14 31.30 14.56 5.42
CA GLN A 14 30.86 14.36 4.04
C GLN A 14 29.57 13.54 4.00
N VAL A 15 28.45 14.21 3.78
CA VAL A 15 27.16 13.62 3.39
C VAL A 15 26.88 14.13 1.97
N SER A 16 26.90 13.24 0.99
CA SER A 16 26.49 13.53 -0.38
C SER A 16 25.12 12.94 -0.66
N TYR A 17 24.16 13.85 -0.88
CA TYR A 17 22.85 13.59 -1.47
C TYR A 17 23.00 13.34 -2.99
N PHE A 18 22.19 12.41 -3.54
CA PHE A 18 21.91 12.35 -4.98
C PHE A 18 20.40 12.44 -5.23
N ILE A 19 20.01 13.51 -5.91
CA ILE A 19 18.69 13.75 -6.52
C ILE A 19 18.73 13.15 -7.94
N PRO A 20 17.66 12.49 -8.43
CA PRO A 20 17.60 12.01 -9.80
C PRO A 20 17.27 13.16 -10.77
N THR A 21 18.11 13.35 -11.79
CA THR A 21 17.81 14.24 -12.92
C THR A 21 17.26 13.41 -14.09
N THR A 22 15.98 13.63 -14.41
CA THR A 22 15.39 13.26 -15.68
C THR A 22 15.87 14.22 -16.77
N ARG A 23 16.57 13.70 -17.80
CA ARG A 23 16.70 14.35 -19.11
C ARG A 23 16.25 13.40 -20.21
N PHE A 24 15.04 13.63 -20.70
CA PHE A 24 14.62 13.28 -22.05
C PHE A 24 15.40 14.13 -23.06
N ARG A 25 15.99 13.52 -24.09
CA ARG A 25 16.13 14.18 -25.40
C ARG A 25 16.14 13.14 -26.53
N ARG A 26 15.11 13.25 -27.38
CA ARG A 26 14.94 12.55 -28.65
C ARG A 26 16.01 12.98 -29.65
N LEU A 27 16.49 12.00 -30.41
CA LEU A 27 17.11 12.17 -31.72
C LEU A 27 16.04 12.50 -32.77
N ARG A 28 16.29 13.54 -33.56
CA ARG A 28 16.05 13.60 -35.01
C ARG A 28 16.63 14.91 -35.54
N ASP A 29 17.71 14.82 -36.30
CA ASP A 29 18.05 15.83 -37.30
C ASP A 29 17.38 15.44 -38.62
N LEU A 30 16.64 16.41 -39.18
CA LEU A 30 16.33 16.49 -40.60
C LEU A 30 17.29 17.51 -41.21
N SER A 31 17.76 17.13 -42.39
CA SER A 31 18.75 17.75 -43.26
C SER A 31 18.48 19.18 -43.72
N ASN A 32 19.60 19.88 -43.95
CA ASN A 32 19.89 20.80 -45.07
C ASN A 32 19.07 22.09 -45.27
N SER A 33 19.78 23.23 -45.21
CA SER A 33 20.07 24.12 -46.36
C SER A 33 20.67 25.44 -45.84
N SER A 34 21.99 25.62 -45.90
CA SER A 34 22.71 26.43 -46.90
C SER A 34 22.42 27.94 -46.86
N LEU A 35 23.42 28.76 -46.49
CA LEU A 35 23.97 29.81 -47.35
C LEU A 35 25.26 30.41 -46.77
N HIS A 36 26.21 30.58 -47.69
CA HIS A 36 27.56 31.17 -47.64
C HIS A 36 27.63 32.56 -46.94
N SER A 37 28.76 33.12 -46.49
CA SER A 37 30.13 33.10 -47.03
C SER A 37 31.19 33.61 -46.02
N SER A 38 32.41 33.07 -46.14
CA SER A 38 33.73 33.76 -46.08
C SER A 38 34.19 34.52 -44.83
N ASN A 39 35.22 34.03 -44.11
CA ASN A 39 36.63 34.33 -44.43
C ASN A 39 37.65 33.71 -43.43
N ALA A 40 38.76 33.25 -44.02
CA ALA A 40 40.14 33.14 -43.48
C ALA A 40 40.54 32.02 -42.48
N SER A 41 41.02 30.92 -43.06
CA SER A 41 42.27 30.14 -42.80
C SER A 41 43.27 30.66 -41.73
N PHE A 42 43.99 29.84 -40.94
CA PHE A 42 45.04 28.91 -41.42
C PHE A 42 45.57 27.92 -40.36
N HIS A 43 45.85 26.71 -40.84
CA HIS A 43 46.89 25.70 -40.55
C HIS A 43 47.20 25.09 -39.16
N VAL A 44 47.38 23.78 -39.25
CA VAL A 44 47.69 22.73 -38.26
C VAL A 44 49.17 22.32 -38.33
N SER A 45 49.66 21.78 -37.20
CA SER A 45 50.75 20.79 -36.98
C SER A 45 52.21 21.28 -36.77
N PRO A 46 53.11 20.48 -36.13
CA PRO A 46 52.96 19.18 -35.45
C PRO A 46 53.72 18.98 -34.09
N ALA A 47 53.62 17.74 -33.59
CA ALA A 47 54.08 17.06 -32.38
C ALA A 47 55.59 17.07 -32.00
N ILE A 48 55.90 16.48 -30.80
CA ILE A 48 57.04 15.59 -30.37
C ILE A 48 57.44 15.87 -28.85
N PRO A 49 57.92 14.93 -27.98
CA PRO A 49 57.25 13.75 -27.37
C PRO A 49 57.54 13.56 -25.82
N ARG A 50 57.02 12.44 -25.27
CA ARG A 50 57.32 11.65 -24.04
C ARG A 50 58.43 12.05 -23.04
N GLY A 51 58.08 11.95 -21.75
CA GLY A 51 59.00 11.70 -20.63
C GLY A 51 58.29 11.41 -19.31
N ASP A 52 58.44 10.18 -18.81
CA ASP A 52 58.07 9.71 -17.46
C ASP A 52 58.65 10.60 -16.35
N CYS A 53 57.92 10.88 -15.26
CA CYS A 53 58.52 11.00 -13.93
C CYS A 53 57.49 10.94 -12.78
N ARG A 54 57.76 10.01 -11.86
CA ARG A 54 57.12 9.80 -10.55
C ARG A 54 57.35 11.01 -9.64
N CYS A 55 56.33 11.44 -8.91
CA CYS A 55 56.50 12.33 -7.76
C CYS A 55 56.55 11.51 -6.46
N ARG A 56 57.71 11.53 -5.80
CA ARG A 56 57.88 11.19 -4.38
C ARG A 56 58.21 12.51 -3.66
N ALA A 57 57.49 12.77 -2.58
CA ALA A 57 57.46 14.04 -1.85
C ALA A 57 58.76 14.36 -1.11
N ILE A 58 59.09 15.66 -1.02
CA ILE A 58 59.87 16.25 0.09
C ILE A 58 59.30 17.64 0.39
N VAL A 59 58.83 17.82 1.64
CA VAL A 59 58.39 19.08 2.23
C VAL A 59 59.61 19.86 2.71
N LYS A 60 59.70 21.16 2.40
CA LYS A 60 60.50 22.13 3.16
C LYS A 60 59.89 23.54 3.14
N ASP A 61 59.65 24.01 4.35
CA ASP A 61 59.70 25.39 4.86
C ASP A 61 58.81 26.46 4.20
N ALA A 62 57.67 26.70 4.85
CA ALA A 62 56.81 27.85 4.63
C ALA A 62 57.21 29.01 5.55
N ASN A 63 57.83 30.05 4.99
CA ASN A 63 57.66 31.42 5.46
C ASN A 63 57.91 32.37 4.28
N ASN A 64 57.00 33.35 4.14
CA ASN A 64 56.87 34.36 3.09
C ASN A 64 56.28 33.88 1.77
N ILE A 65 54.96 34.05 1.62
CA ILE A 65 54.36 35.00 0.67
C ILE A 65 52.94 35.30 1.17
N SER A 66 52.80 36.49 1.71
CA SER A 66 51.55 37.16 2.05
C SER A 66 50.87 37.64 0.76
N ILE A 67 50.00 36.79 0.17
CA ILE A 67 49.01 37.23 -0.81
C ILE A 67 47.63 36.93 -0.24
N SER A 68 47.07 37.96 0.41
CA SER A 68 45.66 38.21 0.73
C SER A 68 44.71 37.00 0.78
N VAL A 69 44.58 36.42 1.97
CA VAL A 69 43.45 35.54 2.38
C VAL A 69 42.09 36.27 2.30
N GLU A 70 42.08 37.60 2.09
CA GLU A 70 40.85 38.38 1.89
C GLU A 70 40.10 38.11 0.58
N LYS A 71 40.77 37.68 -0.50
CA LYS A 71 40.07 37.43 -1.78
C LYS A 71 39.32 36.11 -1.85
N VAL A 72 39.75 35.10 -1.08
CA VAL A 72 39.07 33.78 -1.03
C VAL A 72 37.88 33.80 -0.06
N LYS A 73 37.90 34.66 0.98
CA LYS A 73 36.71 34.94 1.80
C LYS A 73 35.66 35.78 1.07
N LYS A 74 36.04 36.65 0.14
CA LYS A 74 35.08 37.49 -0.62
C LYS A 74 34.25 36.72 -1.66
N MET A 75 34.76 35.62 -2.22
CA MET A 75 33.99 34.81 -3.19
C MET A 75 33.16 33.67 -2.57
N SER A 76 33.42 33.32 -1.30
CA SER A 76 32.64 32.32 -0.55
C SER A 76 31.67 32.95 0.47
N GLY A 77 31.83 34.24 0.78
CA GLY A 77 31.00 34.99 1.73
C GLY A 77 29.80 35.74 1.13
N GLU A 78 29.63 35.80 -0.20
CA GLU A 78 28.52 36.54 -0.86
C GLU A 78 27.35 35.64 -1.32
N TYR A 79 27.40 34.32 -1.11
CA TYR A 79 26.33 33.40 -1.54
C TYR A 79 25.75 32.49 -0.45
N SER A 80 26.14 32.64 0.81
CA SER A 80 25.25 32.22 1.91
C SER A 80 24.26 33.36 2.10
N ARG A 81 23.18 33.37 1.31
CA ARG A 81 22.01 34.13 1.75
C ARG A 81 21.56 33.44 3.02
N ASP A 82 21.75 34.09 4.17
CA ASP A 82 21.02 33.72 5.38
C ASP A 82 19.54 33.91 5.06
N LEU A 83 18.91 32.84 4.55
CA LEU A 83 17.51 32.82 4.20
C LEU A 83 16.74 32.72 5.52
N GLU A 84 16.20 33.85 5.97
CA GLU A 84 15.26 33.84 7.09
C GLU A 84 14.03 32.98 6.76
N LEU A 85 13.49 32.30 7.78
CA LEU A 85 12.30 31.48 7.62
C LEU A 85 11.10 32.37 7.26
N SER A 86 10.48 32.07 6.13
CA SER A 86 9.28 32.69 5.57
C SER A 86 8.47 31.62 4.86
N SER A 87 7.24 31.92 4.45
CA SER A 87 6.43 30.96 3.69
C SER A 87 7.05 30.56 2.33
N LEU A 88 7.96 31.38 1.78
CA LEU A 88 8.68 31.07 0.53
C LEU A 88 9.94 30.24 0.74
N THR A 89 10.52 30.29 1.94
CA THR A 89 11.77 29.60 2.29
C THR A 89 11.54 28.38 3.18
N ALA A 90 10.30 28.14 3.62
CA ALA A 90 9.89 26.96 4.38
C ALA A 90 10.17 25.66 3.60
N LEU A 91 10.80 24.69 4.28
CA LEU A 91 11.09 23.38 3.70
C LEU A 91 9.83 22.53 3.54
N SER A 92 8.97 22.55 4.56
CA SER A 92 7.66 21.91 4.50
C SER A 92 6.70 22.79 3.69
N PRO A 93 5.93 22.22 2.75
CA PRO A 93 4.94 22.99 2.01
C PRO A 93 3.75 23.38 2.88
N LEU A 94 3.51 22.71 4.01
CA LEU A 94 2.45 23.05 4.97
C LEU A 94 2.72 24.42 5.62
N ASP A 95 3.97 24.70 5.96
CA ASP A 95 4.39 25.98 6.55
C ASP A 95 4.70 27.05 5.51
N GLY A 96 4.68 26.66 4.23
CA GLY A 96 4.97 27.52 3.09
C GLY A 96 3.75 27.76 2.20
N ARG A 97 3.75 27.10 1.03
CA ARG A 97 2.73 27.23 -0.01
C ARG A 97 1.30 27.06 0.52
N TYR A 98 1.10 26.18 1.48
CA TYR A 98 -0.22 25.80 1.98
C TYR A 98 -0.55 26.39 3.36
N TRP A 99 0.30 27.26 3.91
CA TRP A 99 0.10 27.84 5.25
C TRP A 99 -1.29 28.45 5.43
N GLY A 100 -1.77 29.22 4.45
CA GLY A 100 -3.10 29.81 4.48
C GLY A 100 -4.26 28.80 4.61
N LYS A 101 -4.04 27.54 4.23
CA LYS A 101 -5.01 26.44 4.33
C LYS A 101 -4.84 25.55 5.56
N VAL A 102 -3.77 25.68 6.34
CA VAL A 102 -3.52 24.78 7.49
C VAL A 102 -3.11 25.48 8.79
N LYS A 103 -2.91 26.80 8.76
CA LYS A 103 -2.51 27.62 9.91
C LYS A 103 -3.37 27.44 11.16
N ASP A 104 -4.63 27.01 11.01
CA ASP A 104 -5.57 26.81 12.12
C ASP A 104 -5.12 25.65 13.05
N LEU A 105 -4.23 24.76 12.57
CA LEU A 105 -3.59 23.73 13.40
C LEU A 105 -2.41 24.26 14.21
N ALA A 106 -1.83 25.40 13.84
CA ALA A 106 -0.61 25.91 14.47
C ALA A 106 -0.73 26.21 15.97
N PRO A 107 -1.85 26.73 16.50
CA PRO A 107 -2.04 26.89 17.94
C PRO A 107 -1.92 25.58 18.74
N TYR A 108 -2.14 24.43 18.09
CA TYR A 108 -2.16 23.13 18.75
C TYR A 108 -0.93 22.27 18.40
N MET A 109 -0.56 22.21 17.12
CA MET A 109 0.38 21.23 16.58
C MET A 109 1.79 21.77 16.34
N SER A 110 2.07 23.01 16.76
CA SER A 110 3.41 23.61 16.69
C SER A 110 4.17 23.50 18.01
N GLU A 111 5.44 23.90 18.00
CA GLU A 111 6.24 24.06 19.22
C GLU A 111 5.59 25.05 20.21
N TYR A 112 4.97 26.12 19.70
CA TYR A 112 4.21 27.07 20.51
C TYR A 112 3.04 26.37 21.21
N GLY A 113 2.27 25.57 20.47
CA GLY A 113 1.16 24.79 21.03
C GLY A 113 1.62 23.79 22.08
N LEU A 114 2.71 23.06 21.83
CA LEU A 114 3.29 22.15 22.81
C LEU A 114 3.69 22.86 24.11
N ILE A 115 4.34 24.02 24.01
CA ILE A 115 4.73 24.81 25.19
C ILE A 115 3.47 25.31 25.92
N HIS A 116 2.47 25.82 25.20
CA HIS A 116 1.21 26.31 25.77
C HIS A 116 0.50 25.22 26.59
N PHE A 117 0.34 24.02 26.03
CA PHE A 117 -0.30 22.93 26.77
C PHE A 117 0.55 22.40 27.93
N ARG A 118 1.89 22.43 27.84
CA ARG A 118 2.76 22.11 28.98
C ARG A 118 2.57 23.11 30.13
N VAL A 119 2.53 24.40 29.81
CA VAL A 119 2.22 25.47 30.78
C VAL A 119 0.85 25.25 31.42
N MET A 120 -0.16 24.91 30.62
CA MET A 120 -1.50 24.60 31.11
C MET A 120 -1.49 23.44 32.11
N VAL A 121 -0.84 22.32 31.77
CA VAL A 121 -0.80 21.13 32.64
C VAL A 121 -0.07 21.41 33.95
N GLU A 122 1.08 22.10 33.91
CA GLU A 122 1.84 22.48 35.11
C GLU A 122 1.03 23.37 36.05
N ILE A 123 0.35 24.39 35.52
CA ILE A 123 -0.50 25.28 36.31
C ILE A 123 -1.67 24.49 36.91
N ARG A 124 -2.34 23.66 36.11
CA ARG A 124 -3.46 22.84 36.59
C ARG A 124 -3.02 21.87 37.67
N TRP A 125 -1.80 21.32 37.59
CA TRP A 125 -1.26 20.44 38.61
C TRP A 125 -1.01 21.18 39.93
N LEU A 126 -0.41 22.36 39.89
CA LEU A 126 -0.22 23.19 41.10
C LEU A 126 -1.57 23.55 41.74
N VAL A 127 -2.57 23.89 40.94
CA VAL A 127 -3.94 24.13 41.43
C VAL A 127 -4.52 22.86 42.07
N LYS A 128 -4.34 21.68 41.46
CA LYS A 128 -4.81 20.42 42.04
C LYS A 128 -4.14 20.13 43.38
N LEU A 129 -2.84 20.36 43.53
CA LEU A 129 -2.13 20.20 44.81
C LEU A 129 -2.72 21.09 45.90
N SER A 130 -3.08 22.34 45.59
CA SER A 130 -3.72 23.27 46.54
C SER A 130 -5.11 22.81 47.04
N GLN A 131 -5.73 21.86 46.35
CA GLN A 131 -7.05 21.32 46.66
C GLN A 131 -6.98 20.02 47.49
N ILE A 132 -5.78 19.49 47.74
CA ILE A 132 -5.57 18.27 48.54
C ILE A 132 -5.34 18.69 49.99
N PRO A 133 -6.26 18.40 50.93
CA PRO A 133 -6.15 18.85 52.32
C PRO A 133 -4.86 18.40 53.02
N GLU A 134 -4.33 17.24 52.64
CA GLU A 134 -3.12 16.65 53.20
C GLU A 134 -1.82 17.34 52.72
N VAL A 135 -1.86 18.12 51.63
CA VAL A 135 -0.69 18.89 51.12
C VAL A 135 -0.68 20.27 51.77
N THR A 136 -0.37 20.33 53.06
CA THR A 136 -0.48 21.54 53.88
C THR A 136 0.45 22.68 53.45
N GLU A 137 1.55 22.34 52.78
CA GLU A 137 2.56 23.24 52.25
C GLU A 137 2.05 24.04 51.05
N VAL A 138 0.98 23.57 50.40
CA VAL A 138 0.28 24.28 49.32
C VAL A 138 -1.15 24.58 49.78
N PRO A 139 -1.39 25.71 50.48
CA PRO A 139 -2.72 26.07 50.92
C PRO A 139 -3.65 26.32 49.72
N SER A 140 -4.96 26.13 49.92
CA SER A 140 -5.95 26.39 48.88
C SER A 140 -5.89 27.82 48.39
N PHE A 141 -5.75 27.97 47.06
CA PHE A 141 -5.59 29.28 46.45
C PHE A 141 -6.83 30.16 46.56
N SER A 142 -6.63 31.44 46.88
CA SER A 142 -7.65 32.48 46.80
C SER A 142 -8.21 32.63 45.37
N GLY A 143 -9.39 33.24 45.24
CA GLY A 143 -9.99 33.53 43.93
C GLY A 143 -9.12 34.42 43.04
N GLU A 144 -8.30 35.31 43.66
CA GLU A 144 -7.33 36.15 42.95
C GLU A 144 -6.18 35.32 42.38
N ALA A 145 -5.57 34.45 43.19
CA ALA A 145 -4.50 33.54 42.75
C ALA A 145 -4.98 32.58 41.66
N GLN A 146 -6.18 32.01 41.80
CA GLN A 146 -6.77 31.14 40.78
C GLN A 146 -7.00 31.91 39.46
N SER A 147 -7.52 33.13 39.53
CA SER A 147 -7.75 33.98 38.36
C SER A 147 -6.45 34.38 37.68
N TYR A 148 -5.40 34.67 38.46
CA TYR A 148 -4.07 34.97 37.95
C TYR A 148 -3.47 33.78 37.18
N LEU A 149 -3.48 32.59 37.78
CA LEU A 149 -3.00 31.35 37.16
C LEU A 149 -3.79 31.01 35.89
N GLN A 150 -5.11 31.16 35.91
CA GLN A 150 -5.95 30.98 34.73
C GLN A 150 -5.62 32.01 33.63
N GLY A 151 -5.38 33.27 34.01
CA GLY A 151 -4.96 34.33 33.10
C GLY A 151 -3.62 34.05 32.39
N LEU A 152 -2.69 33.32 33.04
CA LEU A 152 -1.45 32.88 32.38
C LEU A 152 -1.70 31.82 31.30
N ILE A 153 -2.74 30.99 31.44
CA ILE A 153 -3.13 29.99 30.45
C ILE A 153 -3.83 30.69 29.27
N ASP A 154 -4.82 31.51 29.57
CA ASP A 154 -5.69 32.14 28.55
C ASP A 154 -4.95 33.26 27.78
N GLY A 155 -4.01 33.93 28.44
CA GLY A 155 -3.20 35.02 27.90
C GLY A 155 -1.83 34.60 27.38
N PHE A 156 -1.55 33.31 27.20
CA PHE A 156 -0.22 32.83 26.80
C PHE A 156 0.18 33.31 25.39
N THR A 157 1.32 34.00 25.27
CA THR A 157 1.74 34.66 24.01
C THR A 157 2.95 34.00 23.35
N ILE A 158 3.22 34.37 22.09
CA ILE A 158 4.45 33.96 21.38
C ILE A 158 5.70 34.44 22.14
N ASN A 159 5.65 35.61 22.78
CA ASN A 159 6.78 36.12 23.56
C ASN A 159 7.07 35.25 24.79
N ASP A 160 6.03 34.72 25.43
CA ASP A 160 6.18 33.78 26.54
C ASP A 160 6.81 32.45 26.05
N ALA A 161 6.39 31.93 24.91
CA ALA A 161 7.04 30.77 24.31
C ALA A 161 8.51 31.03 23.94
N LEU A 162 8.84 32.22 23.44
CA LEU A 162 10.23 32.63 23.18
C LEU A 162 11.05 32.73 24.48
N GLU A 163 10.44 33.21 25.56
CA GLU A 163 11.06 33.23 26.89
C GLU A 163 11.39 31.80 27.37
N VAL A 164 10.46 30.85 27.22
CA VAL A 164 10.71 29.43 27.48
C VAL A 164 11.89 28.90 26.64
N LYS A 165 11.93 29.18 25.32
CA LYS A 165 13.06 28.76 24.47
C LYS A 165 14.39 29.41 24.88
N ASN A 166 14.37 30.63 25.41
CA ASN A 166 15.58 31.29 25.91
C ASN A 166 16.12 30.61 27.18
N ILE A 167 15.23 30.19 28.09
CA ILE A 167 15.60 29.39 29.26
C ILE A 167 16.10 28.01 28.84
N GLU A 168 15.48 27.40 27.82
CA GLU A 168 15.90 26.10 27.27
C GLU A 168 17.33 26.12 26.73
N LYS A 169 17.79 27.23 26.12
CA LYS A 169 19.20 27.35 25.67
C LYS A 169 20.21 27.14 26.79
N VAL A 170 19.84 27.44 28.04
CA VAL A 170 20.69 27.24 29.22
C VAL A 170 20.51 25.84 29.81
N THR A 171 19.27 25.37 29.91
CA THR A 171 18.96 24.09 30.57
C THR A 171 19.15 22.87 29.68
N ASN A 172 19.12 23.05 28.35
CA ASN A 172 19.07 21.99 27.34
C ASN A 172 17.96 20.95 27.61
N HIS A 173 16.87 21.38 28.25
CA HIS A 173 15.73 20.54 28.60
C HIS A 173 14.44 21.38 28.58
N ASP A 174 13.54 21.07 27.65
CA ASP A 174 12.33 21.86 27.36
C ASP A 174 11.32 21.93 28.52
N VAL A 175 10.95 20.81 29.14
CA VAL A 175 10.00 20.82 30.29
C VAL A 175 10.57 21.55 31.49
N LYS A 176 11.88 21.40 31.77
CA LYS A 176 12.53 22.14 32.87
C LYS A 176 12.53 23.65 32.60
N ALA A 177 12.62 24.06 31.34
CA ALA A 177 12.50 25.46 30.96
C ALA A 177 11.09 26.01 31.24
N VAL A 178 10.03 25.21 31.04
CA VAL A 178 8.65 25.56 31.40
C VAL A 178 8.51 25.75 32.91
N GLU A 179 9.06 24.86 33.73
CA GLU A 179 9.05 25.01 35.19
C GLU A 179 9.71 26.32 35.62
N TYR A 180 10.89 26.64 35.09
CA TYR A 180 11.59 27.89 35.41
C TYR A 180 10.87 29.14 34.91
N PHE A 181 10.25 29.07 33.73
CA PHE A 181 9.40 30.14 33.22
C PHE A 181 8.24 30.43 34.19
N LEU A 182 7.54 29.39 34.63
CA LEU A 182 6.41 29.53 35.57
C LEU A 182 6.88 30.07 36.92
N LYS A 183 8.00 29.57 37.45
CA LYS A 183 8.61 30.11 38.67
C LYS A 183 8.93 31.60 38.53
N GLN A 184 9.52 32.03 37.42
CA GLN A 184 9.84 33.45 37.17
C GLN A 184 8.59 34.33 37.06
N LYS A 185 7.57 33.91 36.29
CA LYS A 185 6.31 34.66 36.15
C LYS A 185 5.59 34.82 37.47
N CYS A 186 5.52 33.74 38.27
CA CYS A 186 4.72 33.72 39.49
C CYS A 186 5.41 34.31 40.72
N GLN A 187 6.70 34.69 40.65
CA GLN A 187 7.43 35.34 41.76
C GLN A 187 6.77 36.64 42.24
N SER A 188 6.05 37.32 41.36
CA SER A 188 5.40 38.60 41.67
C SER A 188 4.08 38.46 42.44
N HIS A 189 3.48 37.26 42.45
CA HIS A 189 2.19 37.02 43.11
C HIS A 189 2.41 36.50 44.54
N PRO A 190 2.01 37.23 45.61
CA PRO A 190 2.40 36.93 46.99
C PRO A 190 2.07 35.51 47.45
N GLU A 191 0.88 35.01 47.11
CA GLU A 191 0.39 33.68 47.51
C GLU A 191 1.07 32.53 46.76
N ILE A 192 1.43 32.73 45.49
CA ILE A 192 2.02 31.67 44.66
C ILE A 192 3.54 31.64 44.86
N ALA A 193 4.14 32.81 45.13
CA ALA A 193 5.56 32.96 45.43
C ALA A 193 6.03 32.11 46.63
N THR A 194 5.14 31.79 47.57
CA THR A 194 5.48 30.93 48.72
C THR A 194 5.56 29.45 48.39
N VAL A 195 5.04 29.03 47.23
CA VAL A 195 4.91 27.61 46.84
C VAL A 195 5.56 27.32 45.48
N LEU A 196 6.50 28.17 45.02
CA LEU A 196 7.14 28.03 43.71
C LEU A 196 7.79 26.66 43.50
N GLU A 197 8.35 26.06 44.54
CA GLU A 197 8.99 24.74 44.46
C GLU A 197 7.99 23.57 44.29
N PHE A 198 6.69 23.85 44.34
CA PHE A 198 5.65 22.87 44.02
C PHE A 198 5.24 22.84 42.54
N PHE A 199 5.74 23.77 41.70
CA PHE A 199 5.73 23.56 40.26
C PHE A 199 6.52 22.29 39.92
N HIS A 200 5.97 21.45 39.04
CA HIS A 200 6.54 20.14 38.70
C HIS A 200 6.69 19.16 39.88
N PHE A 201 5.98 19.38 41.01
CA PHE A 201 6.14 18.54 42.21
C PHE A 201 5.86 17.07 41.90
N ALA A 202 6.83 16.21 42.25
CA ALA A 202 6.85 14.76 42.06
C ALA A 202 6.65 14.25 40.61
N CYS A 203 6.58 15.16 39.64
CA CYS A 203 6.37 14.87 38.24
C CYS A 203 7.63 14.31 37.58
N THR A 204 7.44 13.61 36.46
CA THR A 204 8.46 13.47 35.42
C THR A 204 8.05 14.27 34.19
N SER A 205 9.00 14.63 33.32
CA SER A 205 8.74 15.38 32.08
C SER A 205 7.61 14.77 31.23
N GLU A 206 7.48 13.44 31.24
CA GLU A 206 6.41 12.75 30.51
C GLU A 206 5.04 12.78 31.16
N ASP A 207 4.91 13.07 32.46
CA ASP A 207 3.60 13.39 33.04
C ASP A 207 3.03 14.66 32.38
N ILE A 208 3.89 15.63 32.06
CA ILE A 208 3.51 16.86 31.39
C ILE A 208 3.34 16.65 29.88
N ASN A 209 4.31 15.99 29.22
CA ASN A 209 4.28 15.81 27.76
C ASN A 209 3.09 14.99 27.28
N ASN A 210 2.81 13.85 27.92
CA ASN A 210 1.73 12.99 27.43
C ASN A 210 0.36 13.70 27.53
N LEU A 211 0.11 14.43 28.61
CA LEU A 211 -1.11 15.21 28.79
C LEU A 211 -1.17 16.39 27.80
N ALA A 212 -0.03 17.06 27.56
CA ALA A 212 0.04 18.09 26.55
C ALA A 212 -0.28 17.53 25.15
N HIS A 213 0.30 16.41 24.75
CA HIS A 213 0.02 15.76 23.46
C HIS A 213 -1.44 15.30 23.33
N ALA A 214 -2.01 14.73 24.40
CA ALA A 214 -3.41 14.35 24.44
C ALA A 214 -4.34 15.56 24.25
N LEU A 215 -4.07 16.68 24.93
CA LEU A 215 -4.81 17.92 24.78
C LEU A 215 -4.63 18.54 23.39
N MET A 216 -3.40 18.56 22.85
CA MET A 216 -3.13 19.02 21.49
C MET A 216 -3.97 18.24 20.46
N LEU A 217 -3.98 16.91 20.55
CA LEU A 217 -4.79 16.05 19.67
C LEU A 217 -6.28 16.33 19.84
N LYS A 218 -6.77 16.34 21.07
CA LYS A 218 -8.19 16.57 21.37
C LYS A 218 -8.67 17.91 20.83
N GLU A 219 -7.94 18.99 21.10
CA GLU A 219 -8.33 20.34 20.68
C GLU A 219 -8.20 20.52 19.16
N ALA A 220 -7.13 20.01 18.54
CA ALA A 220 -6.99 20.07 17.08
C ALA A 220 -8.09 19.27 16.36
N LEU A 221 -8.48 18.11 16.90
CA LEU A 221 -9.55 17.31 16.33
C LEU A 221 -10.89 18.03 16.44
N ASN A 222 -11.27 18.46 17.65
CA ASN A 222 -12.57 19.08 17.90
C ASN A 222 -12.71 20.45 17.23
N SER A 223 -11.65 21.27 17.24
CA SER A 223 -11.71 22.65 16.78
C SER A 223 -11.42 22.81 15.29
N VAL A 224 -10.75 21.83 14.65
CA VAL A 224 -10.27 21.98 13.26
C VAL A 224 -10.65 20.79 12.38
N ILE A 225 -10.24 19.57 12.76
CA ILE A 225 -10.36 18.42 11.86
C ILE A 225 -11.82 17.96 11.71
N PHE A 226 -12.53 17.75 12.82
CA PHE A 226 -13.91 17.29 12.82
C PHE A 226 -14.87 18.23 12.09
N PRO A 227 -14.85 19.56 12.32
CA PRO A 227 -15.68 20.48 11.55
C PRO A 227 -15.49 20.34 10.03
N VAL A 228 -14.24 20.21 9.57
CA VAL A 228 -13.96 20.10 8.12
C VAL A 228 -14.33 18.72 7.57
N MET A 229 -14.18 17.65 8.35
CA MET A 229 -14.72 16.33 7.98
C MET A 229 -16.25 16.37 7.81
N ASP A 230 -16.94 17.05 8.74
CA ASP A 230 -18.39 17.19 8.72
C ASP A 230 -18.84 18.03 7.50
N GLU A 231 -18.11 19.11 7.17
CA GLU A 231 -18.31 19.89 5.94
C GLU A 231 -18.17 19.03 4.66
N VAL A 232 -17.15 18.17 4.59
CA VAL A 232 -16.95 17.25 3.45
C VAL A 232 -18.14 16.30 3.32
N ILE A 233 -18.56 15.67 4.42
CA ILE A 233 -19.69 14.74 4.43
C ILE A 233 -20.97 15.45 3.98
N GLU A 234 -21.24 16.64 4.50
CA GLU A 234 -22.41 17.44 4.14
C GLU A 234 -22.40 17.81 2.65
N ALA A 235 -21.25 18.26 2.12
CA ALA A 235 -21.11 18.61 0.71
C ALA A 235 -21.40 17.41 -0.21
N ILE A 236 -20.90 16.22 0.15
CA ILE A 236 -21.17 14.98 -0.59
C ILE A 236 -22.65 14.57 -0.46
N CYS A 237 -23.27 14.68 0.72
CA CYS A 237 -24.71 14.42 0.90
C CYS A 237 -25.58 15.33 0.02
N ASN A 238 -25.26 16.63 -0.02
CA ASN A 238 -25.99 17.60 -0.81
C ASN A 238 -25.85 17.29 -2.32
N MET A 239 -24.66 16.92 -2.77
CA MET A 239 -24.43 16.48 -4.15
C MET A 239 -25.19 15.18 -4.47
N ALA A 240 -25.21 14.22 -3.55
CA ALA A 240 -25.96 12.98 -3.72
C ALA A 240 -27.46 13.23 -3.92
N LYS A 241 -28.07 14.08 -3.06
CA LYS A 241 -29.50 14.43 -3.15
C LYS A 241 -29.82 15.21 -4.43
N ALA A 242 -29.01 16.20 -4.78
CA ALA A 242 -29.21 17.01 -5.97
C ALA A 242 -29.23 16.15 -7.25
N ASN A 243 -28.40 15.10 -7.29
CA ASN A 243 -28.23 14.24 -8.46
C ASN A 243 -28.90 12.86 -8.31
N ALA A 244 -29.79 12.70 -7.33
CA ALA A 244 -30.43 11.41 -7.03
C ALA A 244 -31.19 10.82 -8.22
N HIS A 245 -31.73 11.68 -9.08
CA HIS A 245 -32.56 11.32 -10.23
C HIS A 245 -31.78 11.14 -11.53
N VAL A 246 -30.49 11.46 -11.57
CA VAL A 246 -29.67 11.46 -12.80
C VAL A 246 -29.18 10.03 -13.07
N PRO A 247 -29.70 9.31 -14.09
CA PRO A 247 -29.26 7.96 -14.42
C PRO A 247 -27.82 7.98 -14.93
N MET A 248 -27.06 6.94 -14.60
CA MET A 248 -25.66 6.82 -14.97
C MET A 248 -25.33 5.37 -15.36
N LEU A 249 -24.55 5.21 -16.43
CA LEU A 249 -23.99 3.92 -16.78
C LEU A 249 -22.91 3.53 -15.76
N SER A 250 -23.14 2.43 -15.03
CA SER A 250 -22.13 1.90 -14.11
C SER A 250 -20.95 1.32 -14.87
N ARG A 251 -19.78 1.29 -14.23
CA ARG A 251 -18.60 0.62 -14.78
C ARG A 251 -18.01 -0.39 -13.81
N THR A 252 -18.04 -1.67 -14.18
CA THR A 252 -17.39 -2.74 -13.42
C THR A 252 -16.22 -3.27 -14.23
N HIS A 253 -15.03 -3.33 -13.64
CA HIS A 253 -13.77 -3.58 -14.37
C HIS A 253 -13.54 -2.58 -15.52
N GLY A 254 -14.07 -1.36 -15.38
CA GLY A 254 -14.04 -0.31 -16.40
C GLY A 254 -14.99 -0.55 -17.60
N GLN A 255 -15.83 -1.59 -17.58
CA GLN A 255 -16.76 -1.94 -18.66
C GLN A 255 -18.20 -1.52 -18.33
N PRO A 256 -19.03 -1.19 -19.34
CA PRO A 256 -20.47 -0.95 -19.17
C PRO A 256 -21.14 -2.04 -18.33
N ALA A 257 -21.95 -1.62 -17.36
CA ALA A 257 -22.65 -2.49 -16.42
C ALA A 257 -24.04 -1.93 -16.07
N SER A 258 -24.82 -2.70 -15.30
CA SER A 258 -26.18 -2.34 -14.90
C SER A 258 -26.27 -0.89 -14.37
N PRO A 259 -27.17 -0.04 -14.92
CA PRO A 259 -27.23 1.36 -14.59
C PRO A 259 -27.49 1.65 -13.10
N THR A 260 -27.07 2.84 -12.69
CA THR A 260 -27.22 3.40 -11.35
C THR A 260 -27.72 4.85 -11.47
N THR A 261 -27.70 5.63 -10.38
CA THR A 261 -27.77 7.09 -10.48
C THR A 261 -26.51 7.73 -9.95
N LEU A 262 -26.12 8.87 -10.54
CA LEU A 262 -24.97 9.64 -10.10
C LEU A 262 -25.07 9.97 -8.60
N GLY A 263 -26.26 10.37 -8.15
CA GLY A 263 -26.50 10.65 -6.73
C GLY A 263 -26.29 9.44 -5.82
N LYS A 264 -26.64 8.22 -6.26
CA LYS A 264 -26.43 7.01 -5.45
C LYS A 264 -24.96 6.64 -5.32
N GLU A 265 -24.16 6.79 -6.37
CA GLU A 265 -22.71 6.53 -6.26
C GLU A 265 -22.04 7.52 -5.29
N ILE A 266 -22.46 8.79 -5.33
CA ILE A 266 -21.96 9.82 -4.41
C ILE A 266 -22.41 9.55 -2.96
N ALA A 267 -23.65 9.08 -2.76
CA ALA A 267 -24.19 8.76 -1.44
C ALA A 267 -23.38 7.68 -0.70
N ILE A 268 -22.79 6.72 -1.44
CA ILE A 268 -21.96 5.66 -0.85
C ILE A 268 -20.80 6.26 -0.05
N PHE A 269 -20.14 7.28 -0.59
CA PHE A 269 -19.00 7.93 0.07
C PHE A 269 -19.43 8.69 1.32
N ALA A 270 -20.53 9.44 1.27
CA ALA A 270 -21.05 10.14 2.44
C ALA A 270 -21.32 9.18 3.62
N VAL A 271 -21.97 8.04 3.34
CA VAL A 271 -22.27 7.04 4.37
C VAL A 271 -20.99 6.41 4.91
N ARG A 272 -20.03 6.03 4.05
CA ARG A 272 -18.74 5.48 4.48
C ARG A 272 -17.95 6.46 5.34
N LEU A 273 -17.81 7.71 4.90
CA LEU A 273 -17.10 8.77 5.62
C LEU A 273 -17.76 9.08 6.97
N SER A 274 -19.09 9.10 7.05
CA SER A 274 -19.80 9.31 8.32
C SER A 274 -19.53 8.24 9.37
N ARG A 275 -19.34 6.97 8.95
CA ARG A 275 -18.97 5.88 9.86
C ARG A 275 -17.59 6.08 10.44
N GLU A 276 -16.60 6.35 9.59
CA GLU A 276 -15.23 6.60 10.07
C GLU A 276 -15.16 7.86 10.93
N ARG A 277 -15.85 8.94 10.54
CA ARG A 277 -15.92 10.18 11.33
C ARG A 277 -16.48 9.94 12.75
N ARG A 278 -17.52 9.10 12.87
CA ARG A 278 -18.05 8.67 14.17
C ARG A 278 -17.01 7.83 14.91
N ASP A 279 -16.43 6.82 14.27
CA ASP A 279 -15.51 5.90 14.91
C ASP A 279 -14.24 6.62 15.42
N ILE A 280 -13.74 7.62 14.69
CA ILE A 280 -12.64 8.50 15.13
C ILE A 280 -13.03 9.25 16.42
N SER A 281 -14.27 9.77 16.51
CA SER A 281 -14.72 10.48 17.72
C SER A 281 -14.95 9.60 18.93
N GLN A 282 -15.05 8.28 18.75
CA GLN A 282 -15.18 7.32 19.85
C GLN A 282 -13.83 6.83 20.38
N VAL A 283 -12.70 7.22 19.76
CA VAL A 283 -11.38 6.87 20.28
C VAL A 283 -11.13 7.66 21.56
N GLU A 284 -10.99 6.93 22.68
CA GLU A 284 -10.62 7.52 23.96
C GLU A 284 -9.22 8.13 23.90
N ILE A 285 -9.13 9.45 24.03
CA ILE A 285 -7.84 10.14 24.14
C ILE A 285 -7.36 9.99 25.58
N MET A 286 -6.27 9.23 25.75
CA MET A 286 -5.80 8.84 27.07
C MET A 286 -4.64 9.72 27.56
N GLY A 287 -4.53 9.81 28.88
CA GLY A 287 -3.43 10.45 29.58
C GLY A 287 -3.03 9.67 30.83
N LYS A 288 -1.78 9.84 31.24
CA LYS A 288 -1.22 9.28 32.46
C LYS A 288 -0.63 10.37 33.35
N PHE A 289 -0.53 10.07 34.65
CA PHE A 289 0.15 10.92 35.62
C PHE A 289 0.65 10.04 36.77
N ALA A 290 1.92 9.62 36.73
CA ALA A 290 2.40 8.55 37.61
C ALA A 290 3.89 8.64 37.98
N GLY A 291 4.55 9.75 37.66
CA GLY A 291 5.95 9.98 37.99
C GLY A 291 6.93 9.20 37.10
N ALA A 292 8.17 9.11 37.58
CA ALA A 292 9.33 8.71 36.78
C ALA A 292 9.24 7.37 36.05
N VAL A 293 8.57 6.36 36.62
CA VAL A 293 8.47 5.01 36.02
C VAL A 293 7.08 4.39 36.20
N GLY A 294 6.05 5.21 36.43
CA GLY A 294 4.67 4.76 36.53
C GLY A 294 4.21 4.27 37.91
N ASN A 295 5.01 4.46 38.96
CA ASN A 295 4.75 3.87 40.30
C ASN A 295 4.62 4.90 41.43
N TYR A 296 4.48 6.19 41.12
CA TYR A 296 4.28 7.25 42.12
C TYR A 296 5.40 7.37 43.18
N ASN A 297 6.62 6.88 42.92
CA ASN A 297 7.67 6.77 43.93
C ASN A 297 7.99 8.08 44.64
N ALA A 298 8.17 9.16 43.86
CA ALA A 298 8.46 10.50 44.39
C ALA A 298 7.27 11.10 45.16
N HIS A 299 6.04 10.74 44.77
CA HIS A 299 4.84 11.20 45.43
C HIS A 299 4.70 10.52 46.81
N LEU A 300 4.84 9.18 46.85
CA LEU A 300 4.68 8.37 48.05
C LEU A 300 5.79 8.58 49.08
N VAL A 301 7.02 8.92 48.67
CA VAL A 301 8.09 9.22 49.64
C VAL A 301 7.87 10.56 50.34
N ALA A 302 7.26 11.54 49.64
CA ALA A 302 6.97 12.84 50.21
C ALA A 302 5.66 12.85 51.01
N TYR A 303 4.63 12.18 50.50
CA TYR A 303 3.32 12.06 51.13
C TYR A 303 2.82 10.61 51.05
N PRO A 304 3.15 9.76 52.05
CA PRO A 304 2.84 8.33 52.02
C PRO A 304 1.35 8.02 52.22
N ASP A 305 0.61 8.91 52.89
CA ASP A 305 -0.78 8.68 53.27
C ASP A 305 -1.80 9.12 52.19
N ILE A 306 -1.33 9.84 51.16
CA ILE A 306 -2.17 10.30 50.04
C ILE A 306 -2.36 9.17 49.03
N LYS A 307 -3.61 8.93 48.62
CA LYS A 307 -3.96 7.96 47.58
C LYS A 307 -3.67 8.50 46.18
N TRP A 308 -2.39 8.64 45.84
CA TRP A 308 -1.92 9.22 44.58
C TRP A 308 -2.55 8.65 43.30
N PRO A 309 -2.81 7.34 43.16
CA PRO A 309 -3.52 6.82 41.98
C PRO A 309 -4.90 7.44 41.77
N GLN A 310 -5.65 7.71 42.85
CA GLN A 310 -6.98 8.34 42.79
C GLN A 310 -6.85 9.82 42.40
N ILE A 311 -5.89 10.54 43.02
CA ILE A 311 -5.60 11.94 42.67
C ILE A 311 -5.20 12.09 41.21
N ALA A 312 -4.37 11.17 40.69
CA ALA A 312 -3.96 11.14 39.29
C ALA A 312 -5.15 10.90 38.34
N GLU A 313 -6.02 9.95 38.66
CA GLU A 313 -7.24 9.70 37.88
C GLU A 313 -8.15 10.93 37.84
N GLU A 314 -8.40 11.55 39.00
CA GLU A 314 -9.18 12.80 39.10
C GLU A 314 -8.54 13.92 38.30
N PHE A 315 -7.21 14.07 38.39
CA PHE A 315 -6.48 15.11 37.67
C PHE A 315 -6.59 14.93 36.15
N VAL A 316 -6.30 13.73 35.63
CA VAL A 316 -6.39 13.45 34.18
C VAL A 316 -7.83 13.62 33.67
N LYS A 317 -8.83 13.13 34.41
CA LYS A 317 -10.24 13.31 34.04
C LYS A 317 -10.69 14.77 34.11
N SER A 318 -10.13 15.58 35.01
CA SER A 318 -10.43 17.02 35.09
C SER A 318 -9.96 17.80 33.84
N LEU A 319 -8.98 17.26 33.11
CA LEU A 319 -8.54 17.76 31.79
C LEU A 319 -9.44 17.26 30.64
N GLY A 320 -10.45 16.46 30.95
CA GLY A 320 -11.35 15.83 29.99
C GLY A 320 -10.69 14.72 29.17
N LEU A 321 -9.72 14.01 29.75
CA LEU A 321 -9.02 12.89 29.13
C LEU A 321 -9.40 11.57 29.83
N SER A 322 -9.25 10.45 29.13
CA SER A 322 -9.35 9.12 29.74
C SER A 322 -8.07 8.78 30.50
N PHE A 323 -8.20 8.18 31.68
CA PHE A 323 -7.04 7.86 32.52
C PHE A 323 -6.43 6.50 32.16
N ASN A 324 -5.12 6.45 31.95
CA ASN A 324 -4.36 5.20 31.81
C ASN A 324 -3.58 4.90 33.10
N PRO A 325 -4.04 3.95 33.95
CA PRO A 325 -3.40 3.65 35.22
C PRO A 325 -2.15 2.76 35.12
N TYR A 326 -1.94 2.07 34.00
CA TYR A 326 -0.84 1.09 33.85
C TYR A 326 0.13 1.54 32.77
N VAL A 327 1.15 2.27 33.19
CA VAL A 327 2.13 2.89 32.29
C VAL A 327 3.55 2.71 32.80
N THR A 328 4.51 2.92 31.92
CA THR A 328 5.91 3.07 32.31
C THR A 328 6.19 4.54 32.61
N GLN A 329 7.32 5.08 32.13
CA GLN A 329 7.55 6.51 32.19
C GLN A 329 6.73 7.28 31.15
N ILE A 330 6.29 6.64 30.05
CA ILE A 330 5.47 7.22 28.98
C ILE A 330 4.04 6.67 29.02
N GLU A 331 3.09 7.39 28.42
CA GLU A 331 1.82 6.78 27.99
C GLU A 331 2.11 5.75 26.87
N THR A 332 1.31 4.70 26.73
CA THR A 332 1.65 3.58 25.82
C THR A 332 1.45 3.92 24.34
N HIS A 333 0.86 5.07 24.03
CA HIS A 333 0.57 5.58 22.68
C HIS A 333 -0.37 4.69 21.85
N ASP A 334 -0.99 3.68 22.46
CA ASP A 334 -1.89 2.74 21.79
C ASP A 334 -3.16 3.43 21.27
N TYR A 335 -3.70 4.39 22.04
CA TYR A 335 -4.84 5.17 21.60
C TYR A 335 -4.50 6.06 20.41
N MET A 336 -3.27 6.59 20.34
CA MET A 336 -2.80 7.38 19.20
C MET A 336 -2.71 6.52 17.93
N ALA A 337 -2.21 5.29 18.05
CA ALA A 337 -2.17 4.34 16.93
C ALA A 337 -3.59 4.01 16.43
N LYS A 338 -4.54 3.77 17.34
CA LYS A 338 -5.97 3.56 16.98
C LYS A 338 -6.55 4.79 16.28
N LEU A 339 -6.31 5.98 16.84
CA LEU A 339 -6.79 7.25 16.30
C LEU A 339 -6.25 7.50 14.88
N PHE A 340 -4.94 7.39 14.69
CA PHE A 340 -4.30 7.65 13.41
C PHE A 340 -4.68 6.61 12.35
N HIS A 341 -4.85 5.34 12.71
CA HIS A 341 -5.42 4.34 11.80
C HIS A 341 -6.86 4.67 11.38
N ALA A 342 -7.72 5.12 12.30
CA ALA A 342 -9.08 5.52 11.96
C ALA A 342 -9.09 6.73 10.98
N ILE A 343 -8.20 7.71 11.18
CA ILE A 343 -8.03 8.83 10.24
C ILE A 343 -7.54 8.35 8.87
N ILE A 344 -6.61 7.38 8.83
CA ILE A 344 -6.16 6.78 7.56
C ILE A 344 -7.33 6.14 6.80
N GLN A 345 -8.29 5.52 7.49
CA GLN A 345 -9.46 4.94 6.82
C GLN A 345 -10.38 6.00 6.24
N PHE A 346 -10.64 7.09 6.98
CA PHE A 346 -11.35 8.25 6.42
C PHE A 346 -10.63 8.77 5.16
N ASN A 347 -9.30 8.92 5.23
CA ASN A 347 -8.48 9.37 4.11
C ASN A 347 -8.54 8.42 2.91
N ASN A 348 -8.53 7.11 3.13
CA ASN A 348 -8.61 6.11 2.05
C ASN A 348 -9.95 6.18 1.31
N ILE A 349 -11.06 6.40 2.03
CA ILE A 349 -12.38 6.60 1.42
C ILE A 349 -12.40 7.89 0.60
N LEU A 350 -11.75 8.96 1.07
CA LEU A 350 -11.68 10.21 0.33
C LEU A 350 -10.74 10.12 -0.89
N ILE A 351 -9.66 9.33 -0.84
CA ILE A 351 -8.83 9.02 -2.02
C ILE A 351 -9.67 8.32 -3.09
N ASP A 352 -10.49 7.35 -2.68
CA ASP A 352 -11.39 6.61 -3.55
C ASP A 352 -12.40 7.56 -4.21
N PHE A 353 -12.98 8.48 -3.43
CA PHE A 353 -13.83 9.56 -3.95
C PHE A 353 -13.09 10.46 -4.94
N ASP A 354 -11.91 10.97 -4.60
CA ASP A 354 -11.12 11.86 -5.46
C ASP A 354 -10.84 11.22 -6.83
N ARG A 355 -10.54 9.91 -6.83
CA ARG A 355 -10.27 9.13 -8.05
C ARG A 355 -11.52 8.90 -8.89
N ASP A 356 -12.64 8.58 -8.27
CA ASP A 356 -13.90 8.41 -8.98
C ASP A 356 -14.38 9.75 -9.58
N MET A 357 -14.26 10.85 -8.83
CA MET A 357 -14.56 12.18 -9.35
C MET A 357 -13.64 12.59 -10.49
N TRP A 358 -12.34 12.28 -10.40
CA TRP A 358 -11.41 12.43 -11.52
C TRP A 358 -11.86 11.62 -12.74
N GLY A 359 -12.29 10.36 -12.53
CA GLY A 359 -12.81 9.48 -13.58
C GLY A 359 -14.06 10.04 -14.25
N TYR A 360 -15.03 10.51 -13.47
CA TYR A 360 -16.26 11.13 -14.00
C TYR A 360 -15.97 12.42 -14.77
N VAL A 361 -15.03 13.25 -14.31
CA VAL A 361 -14.56 14.41 -15.08
C VAL A 361 -13.92 13.97 -16.39
N SER A 362 -13.08 12.92 -16.37
CA SER A 362 -12.43 12.38 -17.57
C SER A 362 -13.44 11.81 -18.58
N LEU A 363 -14.55 11.25 -18.12
CA LEU A 363 -15.65 10.75 -18.95
C LEU A 363 -16.56 11.88 -19.47
N GLY A 364 -16.34 13.13 -19.03
CA GLY A 364 -17.17 14.26 -19.42
C GLY A 364 -18.53 14.32 -18.71
N TYR A 365 -18.73 13.50 -17.68
CA TYR A 365 -19.94 13.51 -16.84
C TYR A 365 -20.06 14.77 -16.00
N PHE A 366 -18.92 15.39 -15.69
CA PHE A 366 -18.85 16.71 -15.09
C PHE A 366 -18.10 17.68 -15.98
N LYS A 367 -18.63 18.90 -16.07
CA LYS A 367 -17.90 20.10 -16.47
C LYS A 367 -17.42 20.83 -15.21
N GLN A 368 -16.40 21.67 -15.36
CA GLN A 368 -15.88 22.48 -14.27
C GLN A 368 -16.18 23.95 -14.52
N ILE A 369 -16.74 24.62 -13.51
CA ILE A 369 -16.99 26.05 -13.52
C ILE A 369 -15.65 26.77 -13.37
N THR A 370 -15.21 27.47 -14.41
CA THR A 370 -13.97 28.25 -14.38
C THR A 370 -14.25 29.68 -13.95
N LYS A 371 -13.35 30.27 -13.14
CA LYS A 371 -13.40 31.72 -12.87
C LYS A 371 -12.70 32.45 -14.02
N ALA A 372 -13.25 33.61 -14.42
CA ALA A 372 -12.62 34.46 -15.44
C ALA A 372 -11.18 34.83 -15.01
N GLY A 373 -10.20 34.47 -15.85
CA GLY A 373 -8.77 34.72 -15.60
C GLY A 373 -7.97 33.51 -15.09
N GLU A 374 -8.61 32.39 -14.73
CA GLU A 374 -7.89 31.16 -14.40
C GLU A 374 -7.31 30.50 -15.66
N ILE A 375 -6.01 30.17 -15.62
CA ILE A 375 -5.32 29.49 -16.73
C ILE A 375 -5.30 27.99 -16.44
N GLY A 376 -6.12 27.22 -17.16
CA GLY A 376 -6.21 25.77 -16.99
C GLY A 376 -5.03 24.98 -17.57
N SER A 377 -4.31 25.54 -18.55
CA SER A 377 -3.03 25.03 -19.06
C SER A 377 -2.20 26.14 -19.66
N SER A 378 -0.88 26.09 -19.49
CA SER A 378 0.07 27.05 -20.06
C SER A 378 0.14 27.01 -21.59
N THR A 379 -0.33 25.93 -22.23
CA THR A 379 -0.25 25.74 -23.69
C THR A 379 -1.59 25.39 -24.34
N MET A 380 -2.58 24.87 -23.59
CA MET A 380 -3.87 24.44 -24.12
C MET A 380 -5.02 25.27 -23.50
N PRO A 381 -5.45 26.37 -24.13
CA PRO A 381 -6.39 27.33 -23.53
C PRO A 381 -7.81 26.78 -23.25
N HIS A 382 -8.16 25.63 -23.83
CA HIS A 382 -9.45 24.95 -23.62
C HIS A 382 -9.43 23.90 -22.49
N LYS A 383 -8.25 23.58 -21.91
CA LYS A 383 -8.09 22.47 -20.96
C LYS A 383 -8.51 22.89 -19.55
N VAL A 384 -9.49 22.20 -18.97
CA VAL A 384 -9.90 22.35 -17.56
C VAL A 384 -9.61 21.05 -16.81
N ASN A 385 -8.77 21.13 -15.78
CA ASN A 385 -8.25 19.96 -15.06
C ASN A 385 -8.82 19.88 -13.64
N PRO A 386 -9.16 18.69 -13.13
CA PRO A 386 -9.65 18.49 -11.76
C PRO A 386 -8.52 18.62 -10.71
N ILE A 387 -7.77 19.72 -10.74
CA ILE A 387 -6.54 19.92 -9.93
C ILE A 387 -6.79 19.89 -8.43
N ASP A 388 -8.00 20.23 -7.99
CA ASP A 388 -8.35 20.24 -6.58
C ASP A 388 -8.48 18.82 -6.02
N PHE A 389 -9.09 17.89 -6.79
CA PHE A 389 -9.14 16.47 -6.45
C PHE A 389 -7.76 15.81 -6.53
N GLU A 390 -6.96 16.14 -7.56
CA GLU A 390 -5.57 15.66 -7.68
C GLU A 390 -4.68 16.16 -6.52
N ASN A 391 -4.90 17.40 -6.06
CA ASN A 391 -4.21 17.94 -4.89
C ASN A 391 -4.66 17.25 -3.59
N SER A 392 -5.95 16.96 -3.46
CA SER A 392 -6.48 16.18 -2.34
C SER A 392 -5.85 14.79 -2.28
N GLU A 393 -5.96 14.01 -3.36
CA GLU A 393 -5.43 12.65 -3.45
C GLU A 393 -3.94 12.58 -3.06
N GLY A 394 -3.11 13.45 -3.63
CA GLY A 394 -1.68 13.46 -3.35
C GLY A 394 -1.35 13.77 -1.88
N ASN A 395 -2.09 14.69 -1.26
CA ASN A 395 -1.90 15.02 0.15
C ASN A 395 -2.43 13.94 1.09
N LEU A 396 -3.52 13.25 0.75
CA LEU A 396 -4.01 12.10 1.53
C LEU A 396 -2.98 10.96 1.54
N GLY A 397 -2.33 10.70 0.40
CA GLY A 397 -1.22 9.73 0.35
C GLY A 397 -0.05 10.11 1.26
N LYS A 398 0.34 11.39 1.26
CA LYS A 398 1.40 11.92 2.14
C LYS A 398 1.01 11.88 3.61
N ALA A 399 -0.23 12.25 3.94
CA ALA A 399 -0.78 12.15 5.29
C ALA A 399 -0.74 10.71 5.80
N ASN A 400 -1.25 9.76 5.01
CA ASN A 400 -1.32 8.36 5.39
C ASN A 400 0.06 7.74 5.63
N GLY A 401 1.08 8.12 4.84
CA GLY A 401 2.46 7.71 5.09
C GLY A 401 2.99 8.14 6.46
N GLY A 402 2.75 9.41 6.85
CA GLY A 402 3.16 9.94 8.15
C GLY A 402 2.37 9.33 9.31
N LEU A 403 1.05 9.28 9.20
CA LEU A 403 0.16 8.71 10.21
C LEU A 403 0.42 7.20 10.43
N SER A 404 0.71 6.45 9.36
CA SER A 404 1.06 5.03 9.46
C SER A 404 2.38 4.83 10.21
N HIS A 405 3.40 5.65 9.92
CA HIS A 405 4.66 5.61 10.67
C HIS A 405 4.45 5.88 12.16
N LEU A 406 3.68 6.93 12.51
CA LEU A 406 3.36 7.27 13.90
C LEU A 406 2.67 6.09 14.60
N SER A 407 1.66 5.50 13.96
CA SER A 407 0.87 4.38 14.50
C SER A 407 1.72 3.15 14.80
N MET A 408 2.68 2.83 13.93
CA MET A 408 3.54 1.66 14.08
C MET A 408 4.70 1.88 15.06
N LYS A 409 5.24 3.10 15.11
CA LYS A 409 6.50 3.39 15.81
C LYS A 409 6.30 3.86 17.25
N LEU A 410 5.23 4.58 17.55
CA LEU A 410 5.04 5.19 18.87
C LEU A 410 4.85 4.15 19.99
N PRO A 411 4.04 3.08 19.83
CA PRO A 411 3.80 2.12 20.92
C PRO A 411 5.00 1.23 21.28
N ILE A 412 6.11 1.32 20.54
CA ILE A 412 7.31 0.52 20.76
C ILE A 412 8.40 1.40 21.36
N SER A 413 8.72 1.16 22.63
CA SER A 413 9.76 1.86 23.39
C SER A 413 10.57 0.87 24.23
N ARG A 414 11.90 0.97 24.24
CA ARG A 414 12.76 0.02 24.96
C ARG A 414 12.62 0.16 26.48
N TRP A 415 12.42 -0.96 27.16
CA TRP A 415 12.26 -1.03 28.64
C TRP A 415 11.21 -0.04 29.17
N GLN A 416 11.52 0.73 30.22
CA GLN A 416 10.59 1.72 30.78
C GLN A 416 10.41 2.95 29.88
N ARG A 417 11.37 3.23 28.98
CA ARG A 417 11.24 3.98 27.72
C ARG A 417 12.62 4.20 27.08
N ASP A 418 12.62 4.50 25.78
CA ASP A 418 13.64 5.32 25.13
C ASP A 418 13.03 6.66 24.66
N LEU A 419 13.85 7.62 24.24
CA LEU A 419 13.41 8.99 23.90
C LEU A 419 13.13 9.20 22.41
N THR A 420 13.02 8.12 21.61
CA THR A 420 12.82 8.25 20.15
C THR A 420 11.43 8.75 19.78
N ASP A 421 10.44 8.58 20.66
CA ASP A 421 9.08 9.07 20.52
C ASP A 421 9.00 10.60 20.64
N SER A 422 9.80 11.23 21.50
CA SER A 422 9.77 12.69 21.74
C SER A 422 9.93 13.53 20.46
N THR A 423 10.87 13.19 19.58
CA THR A 423 11.04 13.90 18.30
C THR A 423 9.94 13.53 17.31
N VAL A 424 9.44 12.29 17.36
CA VAL A 424 8.42 11.79 16.44
C VAL A 424 7.05 12.42 16.73
N LEU A 425 6.67 12.62 18.00
CA LEU A 425 5.42 13.27 18.42
C LEU A 425 5.33 14.74 17.96
N ARG A 426 6.46 15.40 17.69
CA ARG A 426 6.47 16.75 17.09
C ARG A 426 5.97 16.78 15.64
N ASN A 427 5.76 15.62 15.02
CA ASN A 427 5.31 15.48 13.64
C ASN A 427 3.83 15.06 13.52
N MET A 428 3.07 14.99 14.63
CA MET A 428 1.61 14.74 14.57
C MET A 428 0.90 15.76 13.66
N GLY A 429 1.35 17.02 13.70
CA GLY A 429 0.86 18.09 12.85
C GLY A 429 1.08 17.90 11.35
N GLU A 430 2.11 17.15 10.93
CA GLU A 430 2.38 16.91 9.51
C GLU A 430 1.28 16.02 8.90
N GLY A 431 0.96 14.90 9.57
CA GLY A 431 -0.08 13.98 9.12
C GLY A 431 -1.47 14.61 9.11
N LEU A 432 -1.83 15.32 10.19
CA LEU A 432 -3.11 16.03 10.28
C LEU A 432 -3.18 17.23 9.33
N GLY A 433 -2.07 17.95 9.12
CA GLY A 433 -1.99 19.10 8.22
C GLY A 433 -2.18 18.72 6.76
N HIS A 434 -1.56 17.63 6.30
CA HIS A 434 -1.81 17.11 4.96
C HIS A 434 -3.25 16.60 4.80
N SER A 435 -3.83 15.98 5.83
CA SER A 435 -5.25 15.56 5.82
C SER A 435 -6.18 16.76 5.69
N LEU A 436 -6.01 17.79 6.54
CA LEU A 436 -6.81 19.02 6.50
C LEU A 436 -6.72 19.75 5.15
N LEU A 437 -5.50 19.84 4.59
CA LEU A 437 -5.27 20.43 3.28
C LEU A 437 -6.07 19.68 2.20
N ALA A 438 -6.03 18.34 2.23
CA ALA A 438 -6.76 17.52 1.29
C ALA A 438 -8.28 17.72 1.42
N TYR A 439 -8.83 17.71 2.63
CA TYR A 439 -10.26 17.90 2.86
C TYR A 439 -10.74 19.24 2.28
N ARG A 440 -9.99 20.31 2.53
CA ARG A 440 -10.28 21.65 1.98
C ARG A 440 -10.14 21.70 0.46
N SER A 441 -9.21 20.94 -0.13
CA SER A 441 -9.07 20.82 -1.58
C SER A 441 -10.22 20.00 -2.19
N ALA A 442 -10.66 18.90 -1.59
CA ALA A 442 -11.84 18.15 -2.03
C ALA A 442 -13.11 19.01 -2.01
N LEU A 443 -13.34 19.78 -0.93
CA LEU A 443 -14.43 20.77 -0.84
C LEU A 443 -14.38 21.81 -1.97
N GLN A 444 -13.18 22.34 -2.24
CA GLN A 444 -12.98 23.28 -3.34
C GLN A 444 -13.30 22.63 -4.70
N GLY A 445 -12.89 21.38 -4.91
CA GLY A 445 -13.21 20.61 -6.11
C GLY A 445 -14.70 20.39 -6.29
N ILE A 446 -15.39 19.95 -5.23
CA ILE A 446 -16.85 19.75 -5.18
C ILE A 446 -17.58 21.03 -5.61
N SER A 447 -17.16 22.19 -5.09
CA SER A 447 -17.81 23.48 -5.40
C SER A 447 -17.73 23.91 -6.87
N LYS A 448 -16.85 23.30 -7.66
CA LYS A 448 -16.61 23.64 -9.07
C LYS A 448 -17.30 22.70 -10.05
N LEU A 449 -17.92 21.62 -9.57
CA LEU A 449 -18.52 20.61 -10.44
C LEU A 449 -19.88 21.06 -10.97
N GLN A 450 -20.10 20.83 -12.26
CA GLN A 450 -21.38 20.99 -12.93
C GLN A 450 -21.69 19.70 -13.68
N VAL A 451 -22.81 19.04 -13.34
CA VAL A 451 -23.22 17.80 -14.01
C VAL A 451 -23.55 18.06 -15.47
N ASN A 452 -23.09 17.16 -16.34
CA ASN A 452 -23.34 17.17 -17.77
C ASN A 452 -24.32 16.05 -18.13
N GLU A 453 -25.59 16.21 -17.75
CA GLU A 453 -26.63 15.19 -17.94
C GLU A 453 -26.72 14.67 -19.37
N ALA A 454 -26.47 15.53 -20.38
CA ALA A 454 -26.44 15.14 -21.78
C ALA A 454 -25.39 14.04 -22.08
N SER A 455 -24.21 14.11 -21.45
CA SER A 455 -23.16 13.09 -21.62
C SER A 455 -23.52 11.78 -20.93
N LEU A 456 -24.12 11.82 -19.73
CA LEU A 456 -24.59 10.62 -19.05
C LEU A 456 -25.74 9.96 -19.82
N PHE A 457 -26.64 10.78 -20.36
CA PHE A 457 -27.77 10.34 -21.16
C PHE A 457 -27.32 9.61 -22.43
N GLU A 458 -26.32 10.15 -23.14
CA GLU A 458 -25.83 9.54 -24.38
C GLU A 458 -25.08 8.23 -24.13
N ASP A 459 -24.25 8.16 -23.09
CA ASP A 459 -23.52 6.95 -22.74
C ASP A 459 -24.46 5.77 -22.41
N LEU A 460 -25.62 6.07 -21.80
CA LEU A 460 -26.70 5.11 -21.61
C LEU A 460 -27.45 4.75 -22.91
N ASN A 461 -27.64 5.70 -23.84
CA ASN A 461 -28.26 5.43 -25.14
C ASN A 461 -27.44 4.47 -26.00
N GLU A 462 -26.12 4.48 -25.85
CA GLU A 462 -25.21 3.62 -26.61
C GLU A 462 -25.07 2.21 -26.01
N SER A 463 -25.58 1.97 -24.79
CA SER A 463 -25.31 0.76 -24.01
C SER A 463 -26.57 -0.08 -23.73
N TRP A 464 -27.30 -0.52 -24.76
CA TRP A 464 -28.53 -1.31 -24.60
C TRP A 464 -28.30 -2.75 -24.09
N GLU A 465 -27.08 -3.26 -24.21
CA GLU A 465 -26.67 -4.57 -23.70
C GLU A 465 -26.88 -4.74 -22.20
N VAL A 466 -26.92 -3.64 -21.42
CA VAL A 466 -27.13 -3.68 -19.97
C VAL A 466 -28.53 -4.18 -19.60
N LEU A 467 -29.49 -4.14 -20.54
CA LEU A 467 -30.83 -4.71 -20.35
C LEU A 467 -30.85 -6.25 -20.47
N ALA A 468 -29.74 -6.88 -20.82
CA ALA A 468 -29.65 -8.35 -20.82
C ALA A 468 -29.93 -8.94 -19.44
N GLU A 469 -29.46 -8.30 -18.36
CA GLU A 469 -29.68 -8.75 -16.98
C GLU A 469 -31.16 -8.80 -16.56
N PRO A 470 -31.96 -7.73 -16.68
CA PRO A 470 -33.36 -7.77 -16.29
C PRO A 470 -34.16 -8.76 -17.15
N ILE A 471 -33.84 -8.87 -18.45
CA ILE A 471 -34.51 -9.82 -19.34
C ILE A 471 -34.25 -11.27 -18.88
N GLN A 472 -32.99 -11.68 -18.63
CA GLN A 472 -32.74 -13.04 -18.13
C GLN A 472 -33.41 -13.28 -16.78
N THR A 473 -33.50 -12.26 -15.93
CA THR A 473 -34.05 -12.38 -14.59
C THR A 473 -35.56 -12.62 -14.65
N VAL A 474 -36.28 -11.92 -15.54
CA VAL A 474 -37.69 -12.18 -15.79
C VAL A 474 -37.91 -13.54 -16.45
N MET A 475 -37.04 -13.95 -17.39
CA MET A 475 -37.08 -15.29 -17.97
C MET A 475 -36.93 -16.38 -16.90
N ARG A 476 -36.01 -16.21 -15.94
CA ARG A 476 -35.83 -17.09 -14.78
C ARG A 476 -37.10 -17.16 -13.93
N ARG A 477 -37.72 -16.02 -13.63
CA ARG A 477 -38.98 -15.95 -12.85
C ARG A 477 -40.09 -16.80 -13.46
N TYR A 478 -40.18 -16.86 -14.78
CA TYR A 478 -41.20 -17.63 -15.51
C TYR A 478 -40.73 -19.02 -15.96
N GLY A 479 -39.55 -19.48 -15.53
CA GLY A 479 -39.08 -20.84 -15.80
C GLY A 479 -38.67 -21.09 -17.26
N ILE A 480 -38.34 -20.04 -18.03
CA ILE A 480 -37.81 -20.22 -19.39
C ILE A 480 -36.42 -20.89 -19.28
N PRO A 481 -36.18 -22.02 -19.99
CA PRO A 481 -34.92 -22.74 -19.92
C PRO A 481 -33.78 -21.95 -20.55
N GLU A 482 -32.58 -22.12 -19.98
CA GLU A 482 -31.30 -21.58 -20.48
C GLU A 482 -31.35 -20.05 -20.78
N PRO A 483 -31.83 -19.22 -19.84
CA PRO A 483 -32.09 -17.80 -20.12
C PRO A 483 -30.81 -17.01 -20.36
N TYR A 484 -29.71 -17.37 -19.68
CA TYR A 484 -28.41 -16.73 -19.85
C TYR A 484 -27.81 -17.06 -21.23
N GLU A 485 -27.90 -18.33 -21.65
CA GLU A 485 -27.38 -18.82 -22.92
C GLU A 485 -28.13 -18.18 -24.10
N LYS A 486 -29.46 -18.08 -24.01
CA LYS A 486 -30.29 -17.39 -25.01
C LYS A 486 -29.93 -15.91 -25.17
N LEU A 487 -29.57 -15.23 -24.08
CA LEU A 487 -29.12 -13.83 -24.12
C LEU A 487 -27.66 -13.69 -24.57
N LYS A 488 -26.82 -14.68 -24.27
CA LYS A 488 -25.44 -14.74 -24.78
C LYS A 488 -25.41 -14.85 -26.30
N GLU A 489 -26.39 -15.53 -26.91
CA GLU A 489 -26.54 -15.58 -28.37
C GLU A 489 -26.91 -14.21 -28.99
N LEU A 490 -27.68 -13.38 -28.26
CA LEU A 490 -28.04 -12.01 -28.68
C LEU A 490 -26.84 -11.05 -28.61
N THR A 491 -25.98 -11.19 -27.60
CA THR A 491 -24.87 -10.25 -27.31
C THR A 491 -23.53 -10.64 -27.95
N ARG A 492 -23.40 -11.85 -28.52
CA ARG A 492 -22.13 -12.35 -29.06
C ARG A 492 -21.88 -11.89 -30.49
N GLY A 493 -20.99 -10.90 -30.64
CA GLY A 493 -20.45 -10.46 -31.94
C GLY A 493 -21.38 -9.56 -32.75
N ARG A 494 -22.43 -9.00 -32.13
CA ARG A 494 -23.34 -8.03 -32.71
C ARG A 494 -23.47 -6.83 -31.78
N ALA A 495 -23.62 -5.63 -32.35
CA ALA A 495 -24.02 -4.47 -31.57
C ALA A 495 -25.45 -4.69 -31.07
N VAL A 496 -25.66 -4.55 -29.75
CA VAL A 496 -26.98 -4.69 -29.15
C VAL A 496 -27.67 -3.34 -29.28
N THR A 497 -28.71 -3.27 -30.10
CA THR A 497 -29.52 -2.05 -30.28
C THR A 497 -30.86 -2.18 -29.60
N ARG A 498 -31.55 -1.05 -29.45
CA ARG A 498 -32.94 -0.98 -29.00
C ARG A 498 -33.84 -1.96 -29.75
N GLU A 499 -33.74 -1.98 -31.07
CA GLU A 499 -34.57 -2.81 -31.96
C GLU A 499 -34.29 -4.30 -31.70
N SER A 500 -33.01 -4.68 -31.61
CA SER A 500 -32.62 -6.07 -31.37
C SER A 500 -33.11 -6.59 -30.01
N ILE A 501 -33.11 -5.75 -28.97
CA ILE A 501 -33.63 -6.09 -27.64
C ILE A 501 -35.15 -6.27 -27.70
N ARG A 502 -35.86 -5.39 -28.42
CA ARG A 502 -37.32 -5.47 -28.56
C ARG A 502 -37.75 -6.72 -29.31
N GLU A 503 -37.13 -7.01 -30.46
CA GLU A 503 -37.39 -8.22 -31.24
C GLU A 503 -37.15 -9.48 -30.40
N PHE A 504 -36.08 -9.50 -29.61
CA PHE A 504 -35.80 -10.61 -28.70
C PHE A 504 -36.91 -10.80 -27.66
N ILE A 505 -37.36 -9.73 -26.99
CA ILE A 505 -38.42 -9.79 -25.96
C ILE A 505 -39.74 -10.25 -26.57
N GLU A 506 -40.10 -9.78 -27.77
CA GLU A 506 -41.34 -10.17 -28.45
C GLU A 506 -41.38 -11.68 -28.74
N GLY A 507 -40.22 -12.26 -29.10
CA GLY A 507 -40.05 -13.69 -29.35
C GLY A 507 -40.06 -14.60 -28.11
N LEU A 508 -40.02 -14.06 -26.88
CA LEU A 508 -40.03 -14.88 -25.66
C LEU A 508 -41.43 -15.42 -25.34
N GLU A 509 -41.53 -16.59 -24.72
CA GLU A 509 -42.82 -17.11 -24.20
C GLU A 509 -43.07 -16.58 -22.78
N LEU A 510 -43.45 -15.30 -22.68
CA LEU A 510 -43.74 -14.61 -21.42
C LEU A 510 -45.20 -14.12 -21.36
N PRO A 511 -45.82 -14.00 -20.16
CA PRO A 511 -47.12 -13.36 -20.01
C PRO A 511 -47.12 -11.93 -20.57
N THR A 512 -48.25 -11.50 -21.13
CA THR A 512 -48.38 -10.20 -21.81
C THR A 512 -47.93 -9.02 -20.93
N GLU A 513 -48.30 -9.03 -19.65
CA GLU A 513 -47.89 -8.00 -18.69
C GLU A 513 -46.36 -7.97 -18.48
N ALA A 514 -45.73 -9.14 -18.34
CA ALA A 514 -44.28 -9.23 -18.16
C ALA A 514 -43.51 -8.77 -19.41
N LYS A 515 -44.02 -9.10 -20.61
CA LYS A 515 -43.47 -8.57 -21.88
C LYS A 515 -43.62 -7.06 -21.96
N ALA A 516 -44.80 -6.52 -21.65
CA ALA A 516 -45.06 -5.08 -21.68
C ALA A 516 -44.08 -4.33 -20.78
N ASN A 517 -43.90 -4.79 -19.54
CA ASN A 517 -42.96 -4.20 -18.59
C ASN A 517 -41.51 -4.24 -19.09
N LEU A 518 -41.08 -5.34 -19.74
CA LEU A 518 -39.73 -5.43 -20.34
C LEU A 518 -39.58 -4.51 -21.57
N LEU A 519 -40.63 -4.34 -22.37
CA LEU A 519 -40.61 -3.50 -23.57
C LEU A 519 -40.64 -1.99 -23.27
N GLU A 520 -41.10 -1.61 -22.07
CA GLU A 520 -41.04 -0.24 -21.55
C GLU A 520 -39.66 0.11 -20.96
N LEU A 521 -38.87 -0.90 -20.58
CA LEU A 521 -37.57 -0.70 -19.94
C LEU A 521 -36.55 -0.09 -20.91
N THR A 522 -35.77 0.85 -20.41
CA THR A 522 -34.64 1.50 -21.08
C THR A 522 -33.43 1.50 -20.16
N PRO A 523 -32.20 1.65 -20.68
CA PRO A 523 -31.03 1.83 -19.80
C PRO A 523 -31.22 2.96 -18.78
N HIS A 524 -31.91 4.05 -19.13
CA HIS A 524 -32.19 5.18 -18.24
C HIS A 524 -33.18 4.87 -17.11
N THR A 525 -34.11 3.94 -17.34
CA THR A 525 -35.15 3.58 -16.36
C THR A 525 -34.78 2.35 -15.54
N TYR A 526 -33.81 1.55 -16.00
CA TYR A 526 -33.28 0.39 -15.28
C TYR A 526 -32.26 0.78 -14.20
N VAL A 527 -32.67 1.64 -13.26
CA VAL A 527 -31.81 2.15 -12.15
C VAL A 527 -32.15 1.54 -10.79
N GLY A 528 -33.10 0.60 -10.74
CA GLY A 528 -33.55 -0.05 -9.50
C GLY A 528 -33.95 0.96 -8.42
N ALA A 529 -33.49 0.71 -7.18
CA ALA A 529 -33.78 1.57 -6.03
C ALA A 529 -32.79 2.75 -5.86
N ALA A 530 -31.94 3.05 -6.86
CA ALA A 530 -30.86 4.03 -6.71
C ALA A 530 -31.36 5.44 -6.34
N VAL A 531 -32.48 5.88 -6.92
CA VAL A 531 -33.07 7.20 -6.60
C VAL A 531 -33.50 7.29 -5.14
N GLU A 532 -34.15 6.25 -4.62
CA GLU A 532 -34.61 6.20 -3.23
C GLU A 532 -33.43 6.16 -2.26
N LEU A 533 -32.42 5.34 -2.54
CA LEU A 533 -31.20 5.24 -1.74
C LEU A 533 -30.45 6.58 -1.68
N ALA A 534 -30.32 7.29 -2.81
CA ALA A 534 -29.67 8.59 -2.86
C ALA A 534 -30.43 9.66 -2.06
N ARG A 535 -31.77 9.67 -2.14
CA ARG A 535 -32.60 10.59 -1.36
C ARG A 535 -32.58 10.29 0.14
N ALA A 536 -32.39 9.03 0.51
CA ALA A 536 -32.32 8.58 1.90
C ALA A 536 -30.94 8.81 2.56
N VAL A 537 -29.97 9.41 1.87
CA VAL A 537 -28.58 9.56 2.36
C VAL A 537 -28.50 10.26 3.72
N ASP A 538 -29.27 11.33 3.94
CA ASP A 538 -29.28 12.05 5.23
C ASP A 538 -29.79 11.15 6.36
N MET A 539 -30.80 10.31 6.10
CA MET A 539 -31.30 9.35 7.09
C MET A 539 -30.23 8.28 7.39
N ALA A 540 -29.53 7.80 6.37
CA ALA A 540 -28.45 6.83 6.53
C ALA A 540 -27.29 7.41 7.36
N VAL A 541 -26.81 8.61 7.05
CA VAL A 541 -25.77 9.30 7.83
C VAL A 541 -26.23 9.56 9.27
N ASN A 542 -27.46 10.03 9.47
CA ASN A 542 -28.00 10.24 10.81
C ASN A 542 -28.17 8.94 11.60
N SER A 543 -28.52 7.83 10.96
CA SER A 543 -28.65 6.53 11.62
C SER A 543 -27.29 6.01 12.11
N VAL A 544 -26.23 6.21 11.32
CA VAL A 544 -24.85 5.90 11.71
C VAL A 544 -24.47 6.68 12.97
N ASN A 545 -24.82 7.96 13.01
CA ASN A 545 -24.51 8.85 14.15
C ASN A 545 -25.34 8.51 15.41
N ARG A 546 -26.59 8.04 15.27
CA ARG A 546 -27.45 7.67 16.42
C ARG A 546 -27.10 6.32 17.05
N LEU A 547 -26.49 5.39 16.31
CA LEU A 547 -26.07 4.08 16.84
C LEU A 547 -25.00 4.19 17.95
N GLY A 548 -24.39 5.37 18.17
CA GLY A 548 -23.49 5.64 19.30
C GLY A 548 -24.17 6.06 20.61
N TYR A 549 -25.49 6.29 20.63
CA TYR A 549 -26.22 6.70 21.83
C TYR A 549 -26.92 5.55 22.58
N TRP A 550 -26.82 4.31 22.08
CA TRP A 550 -27.51 3.14 22.65
C TRP A 550 -26.66 2.26 23.57
N THR A 551 -25.58 2.78 24.16
CA THR A 551 -24.83 2.04 25.20
C THR A 551 -25.11 2.49 26.64
N ASP A 552 -25.90 3.53 26.86
CA ASP A 552 -26.32 3.93 28.22
C ASP A 552 -27.74 4.50 28.20
N THR A 553 -28.76 3.63 28.10
CA THR A 553 -30.07 3.74 28.78
C THR A 553 -30.99 2.59 28.36
N GLU A 554 -31.25 1.72 29.33
CA GLU A 554 -32.49 0.97 29.60
C GLU A 554 -33.40 0.52 28.44
N ASN A 555 -33.54 -0.81 28.35
CA ASN A 555 -34.80 -1.56 28.23
C ASN A 555 -36.06 -0.72 27.91
N ASN A 556 -36.36 -0.55 26.61
CA ASN A 556 -37.73 -0.58 26.14
C ASN A 556 -37.77 -0.91 24.65
N CYS A 557 -38.07 -2.17 24.33
CA CYS A 557 -38.53 -2.56 23.01
C CYS A 557 -39.88 -1.88 22.75
N ASN A 558 -39.92 -0.93 21.83
CA ASN A 558 -41.12 -0.64 21.06
C ASN A 558 -40.76 -0.71 19.58
N THR A 559 -41.13 -1.86 19.00
CA THR A 559 -41.24 -2.08 17.57
C THR A 559 -42.52 -1.41 17.09
N ASP A 560 -42.39 -0.30 16.38
CA ASP A 560 -43.44 0.20 15.49
C ASP A 560 -42.75 0.78 14.26
N LEU A 561 -42.85 0.07 13.13
CA LEU A 561 -43.08 0.63 11.80
C LEU A 561 -43.19 -0.50 10.76
N TYR A 562 -44.35 -0.52 10.10
CA TYR A 562 -44.78 -1.35 8.97
C TYR A 562 -45.25 -2.78 9.28
N CYS A 563 -46.53 -2.91 9.60
CA CYS A 563 -47.43 -3.84 8.90
C CYS A 563 -48.84 -3.25 8.89
N GLY A 564 -49.38 -3.04 7.69
CA GLY A 564 -50.76 -2.64 7.47
C GLY A 564 -51.74 -3.76 7.80
N ASP A 565 -52.97 -3.33 8.05
CA ASP A 565 -54.15 -4.10 8.41
C ASP A 565 -54.33 -5.41 7.63
N ASP A 566 -54.63 -6.49 8.35
CA ASP A 566 -55.82 -7.29 8.05
C ASP A 566 -56.26 -8.11 9.27
N THR A 567 -57.57 -8.07 9.49
CA THR A 567 -58.36 -8.60 10.60
C THR A 567 -58.32 -10.13 10.75
N PHE A 568 -58.17 -10.68 11.97
CA PHE A 568 -59.08 -11.71 12.55
C PHE A 568 -58.74 -12.06 14.02
N ASP A 569 -59.81 -12.20 14.83
CA ASP A 569 -59.89 -12.44 16.27
C ASP A 569 -59.37 -13.83 16.73
N PRO A 570 -58.81 -14.01 17.95
CA PRO A 570 -58.05 -15.18 18.38
C PRO A 570 -58.85 -16.14 19.28
N ARG A 571 -58.65 -17.45 19.13
CA ARG A 571 -58.99 -18.42 20.19
C ARG A 571 -58.02 -19.60 20.29
N SER A 572 -57.69 -19.88 21.55
CA SER A 572 -57.31 -21.15 22.19
C SER A 572 -55.95 -21.80 21.89
N SER A 573 -55.04 -21.63 22.84
CA SER A 573 -54.46 -22.69 23.70
C SER A 573 -54.38 -24.12 23.14
N PHE A 574 -53.20 -24.75 23.17
CA PHE A 574 -52.90 -25.88 24.07
C PHE A 574 -51.43 -26.34 23.93
N ALA A 575 -50.84 -26.67 25.07
CA ALA A 575 -49.52 -27.25 25.24
C ALA A 575 -49.47 -28.75 24.91
N GLY A 576 -48.29 -29.31 24.62
CA GLY A 576 -48.03 -30.74 24.84
C GLY A 576 -46.95 -31.43 23.99
N LYS A 577 -45.73 -31.49 24.53
CA LYS A 577 -44.80 -32.64 24.67
C LYS A 577 -44.80 -33.78 23.60
N SER A 578 -43.61 -34.11 23.06
CA SER A 578 -42.75 -35.26 23.43
C SER A 578 -42.00 -35.97 22.28
N SER A 579 -40.67 -36.09 22.44
CA SER A 579 -39.75 -37.23 22.17
C SER A 579 -39.69 -37.97 20.81
N LEU A 580 -38.54 -37.81 20.13
CA LEU A 580 -37.62 -38.77 19.45
C LEU A 580 -37.93 -40.29 19.50
N PRO A 581 -37.49 -41.14 18.51
CA PRO A 581 -36.08 -41.23 18.10
C PRO A 581 -35.71 -41.62 16.64
N PHE A 582 -34.40 -41.44 16.37
CA PHE A 582 -33.56 -41.89 15.25
C PHE A 582 -33.69 -43.37 14.83
N ARG A 583 -33.61 -43.64 13.51
CA ARG A 583 -32.78 -44.75 12.97
C ARG A 583 -32.38 -44.59 11.49
N ARG A 584 -31.15 -45.02 11.22
CA ARG A 584 -30.38 -45.03 9.96
C ARG A 584 -30.86 -46.09 8.97
N SER A 585 -30.65 -45.85 7.67
CA SER A 585 -30.36 -46.92 6.69
C SER A 585 -29.42 -46.43 5.58
N LYS A 586 -28.34 -47.19 5.37
CA LYS A 586 -27.34 -47.10 4.29
C LYS A 586 -27.62 -48.18 3.22
N VAL A 587 -26.89 -48.06 2.09
CA VAL A 587 -26.47 -49.05 1.05
C VAL A 587 -27.18 -48.80 -0.29
N LYS A 588 -26.54 -48.18 -1.32
CA LYS A 588 -25.42 -48.54 -2.24
C LYS A 588 -25.83 -49.40 -3.47
N PRO A 589 -25.11 -49.27 -4.61
CA PRO A 589 -25.69 -49.20 -5.96
C PRO A 589 -25.41 -50.42 -6.84
N LEU A 590 -26.08 -50.49 -8.00
CA LEU A 590 -25.85 -51.50 -9.04
C LEU A 590 -25.18 -50.89 -10.27
N ALA A 591 -24.09 -51.52 -10.70
CA ALA A 591 -23.54 -51.45 -12.04
C ALA A 591 -22.94 -52.83 -12.34
N LYS A 592 -23.24 -53.45 -13.50
CA LYS A 592 -22.26 -54.15 -14.35
C LYS A 592 -22.81 -54.91 -15.60
N VAL A 593 -21.98 -54.86 -16.67
CA VAL A 593 -21.71 -55.78 -17.83
C VAL A 593 -22.74 -55.88 -18.99
N THR A 594 -22.43 -56.02 -20.30
CA THR A 594 -21.20 -56.41 -21.07
C THR A 594 -21.25 -55.99 -22.57
N LYS A 595 -20.06 -55.93 -23.22
CA LYS A 595 -19.72 -55.77 -24.65
C LYS A 595 -20.20 -56.90 -25.59
N ILE A 596 -20.24 -56.65 -26.93
CA ILE A 596 -19.66 -57.46 -28.05
C ILE A 596 -19.66 -56.64 -29.38
N SER A 597 -18.75 -57.01 -30.31
CA SER A 597 -18.15 -56.28 -31.45
C SER A 597 -18.80 -56.38 -32.87
N CYS A 598 -18.32 -55.49 -33.77
CA CYS A 598 -18.18 -55.46 -35.25
C CYS A 598 -18.72 -56.56 -36.19
N GLN A 599 -19.30 -56.16 -37.36
CA GLN A 599 -18.76 -56.35 -38.75
C GLN A 599 -19.74 -55.91 -39.88
N VAL A 600 -19.23 -55.07 -40.82
CA VAL A 600 -19.21 -55.16 -42.31
C VAL A 600 -20.43 -55.71 -43.13
N LEU A 601 -20.93 -54.97 -44.15
CA LEU A 601 -20.84 -55.25 -45.63
C LEU A 601 -21.88 -54.48 -46.52
N ILE A 602 -21.37 -53.62 -47.43
CA ILE A 602 -21.66 -53.32 -48.87
C ILE A 602 -23.04 -53.62 -49.54
N ARG A 603 -23.48 -52.65 -50.39
CA ARG A 603 -24.27 -52.68 -51.68
C ARG A 603 -25.68 -52.06 -51.59
N GLN A 604 -26.31 -51.43 -52.59
CA GLN A 604 -26.02 -50.75 -53.88
C GLN A 604 -27.43 -50.42 -54.49
N LEU A 605 -27.53 -49.41 -55.39
CA LEU A 605 -28.66 -49.14 -56.34
C LEU A 605 -29.92 -48.44 -55.75
N GLU A 606 -30.68 -47.54 -56.40
CA GLU A 606 -30.71 -46.99 -57.76
C GLU A 606 -31.66 -45.74 -57.80
N ILE A 607 -31.25 -44.71 -58.54
CA ILE A 607 -31.97 -43.83 -59.49
C ILE A 607 -33.50 -43.60 -59.33
N GLN A 608 -33.92 -42.32 -59.28
CA GLN A 608 -34.92 -41.74 -60.20
C GLN A 608 -35.00 -40.20 -60.13
N THR A 609 -34.62 -39.53 -61.22
CA THR A 609 -35.13 -38.22 -61.68
C THR A 609 -36.33 -38.49 -62.61
N PRO A 610 -37.32 -37.58 -62.80
CA PRO A 610 -37.12 -36.48 -63.76
C PRO A 610 -38.03 -35.22 -63.60
N ASN A 611 -37.60 -34.08 -64.15
CA ASN A 611 -38.27 -33.33 -65.24
C ASN A 611 -37.94 -31.82 -65.24
N LEU A 612 -37.52 -31.35 -66.42
CA LEU A 612 -37.41 -29.96 -66.87
C LEU A 612 -38.59 -29.63 -67.80
N PRO A 613 -38.90 -28.34 -68.03
CA PRO A 613 -39.00 -27.88 -69.43
C PRO A 613 -38.41 -26.48 -69.75
N GLN A 614 -37.70 -26.46 -70.89
CA GLN A 614 -37.52 -25.48 -72.00
C GLN A 614 -37.47 -23.94 -71.83
N VAL A 615 -36.26 -23.40 -72.09
CA VAL A 615 -35.77 -22.36 -73.04
C VAL A 615 -36.64 -21.15 -73.46
N GLN A 616 -36.10 -19.93 -73.28
CA GLN A 616 -36.13 -18.83 -74.26
C GLN A 616 -34.92 -17.89 -74.11
N GLU A 617 -34.23 -17.58 -75.22
CA GLU A 617 -33.06 -16.69 -75.32
C GLU A 617 -33.44 -15.20 -75.29
N ILE A 618 -32.69 -14.38 -74.53
CA ILE A 618 -32.41 -12.97 -74.82
C ILE A 618 -30.95 -12.70 -74.45
N GLY A 619 -30.19 -12.16 -75.40
CA GLY A 619 -28.75 -11.96 -75.29
C GLY A 619 -28.33 -10.69 -74.54
N SER A 620 -27.05 -10.72 -74.12
CA SER A 620 -26.04 -9.67 -74.33
C SER A 620 -25.16 -9.42 -73.09
N HIS A 621 -23.84 -9.48 -73.33
CA HIS A 621 -22.70 -9.11 -72.49
C HIS A 621 -22.30 -10.06 -71.35
N TYR A 622 -21.42 -11.04 -71.68
CA TYR A 622 -20.50 -11.62 -70.72
C TYR A 622 -19.10 -11.04 -70.88
N VAL A 623 -18.60 -10.52 -69.76
CA VAL A 623 -17.22 -10.12 -69.52
C VAL A 623 -16.36 -11.39 -69.50
N VAL A 624 -15.17 -11.32 -70.12
CA VAL A 624 -14.14 -12.34 -70.02
C VAL A 624 -13.60 -12.34 -68.59
N GLU A 625 -14.10 -13.22 -67.74
CA GLU A 625 -13.40 -13.57 -66.50
C GLU A 625 -12.32 -14.61 -66.82
N ALA A 626 -11.08 -14.25 -66.48
CA ALA A 626 -9.93 -15.13 -66.55
C ALA A 626 -10.09 -16.27 -65.53
N GLY A 627 -10.70 -17.38 -65.96
CA GLY A 627 -10.75 -18.61 -65.18
C GLY A 627 -9.41 -19.34 -65.22
N PHE A 628 -8.77 -19.51 -64.06
CA PHE A 628 -7.64 -20.43 -63.89
C PHE A 628 -8.13 -21.88 -64.00
N TYR A 629 -7.75 -22.57 -65.06
CA TYR A 629 -7.97 -24.01 -65.19
C TYR A 629 -6.98 -24.76 -64.28
N MET A 630 -7.44 -25.11 -63.08
CA MET A 630 -6.74 -26.06 -62.20
C MET A 630 -7.01 -27.49 -62.68
N THR A 631 -5.95 -28.27 -62.88
CA THR A 631 -6.09 -29.71 -63.18
C THR A 631 -6.77 -30.41 -62.01
N SER A 632 -7.53 -31.49 -62.27
CA SER A 632 -8.26 -32.18 -61.19
C SER A 632 -7.34 -32.65 -60.07
N PHE A 633 -6.08 -32.97 -60.40
CA PHE A 633 -5.05 -33.31 -59.42
C PHE A 633 -4.68 -32.13 -58.50
N ALA A 634 -4.51 -30.92 -59.05
CA ALA A 634 -4.23 -29.72 -58.26
C ALA A 634 -5.41 -29.31 -57.38
N ALA A 635 -6.65 -29.45 -57.88
CA ALA A 635 -7.86 -29.24 -57.09
C ALA A 635 -7.97 -30.25 -55.93
N THR A 636 -7.58 -31.51 -56.17
CA THR A 636 -7.60 -32.56 -55.13
C THR A 636 -6.56 -32.28 -54.04
N LEU A 637 -5.36 -31.83 -54.41
CA LEU A 637 -4.32 -31.43 -53.45
C LEU A 637 -4.76 -30.20 -52.63
N PHE A 638 -5.41 -29.23 -53.26
CA PHE A 638 -5.89 -28.02 -52.58
C PHE A 638 -7.02 -28.33 -51.60
N LEU A 639 -7.98 -29.17 -51.99
CA LEU A 639 -9.05 -29.63 -51.11
C LEU A 639 -8.50 -30.49 -49.97
N ALA A 640 -7.54 -31.38 -50.24
CA ALA A 640 -6.86 -32.15 -49.19
C ALA A 640 -6.13 -31.23 -48.21
N ALA A 641 -5.44 -30.19 -48.68
CA ALA A 641 -4.78 -29.22 -47.82
C ALA A 641 -5.77 -28.44 -46.95
N LEU A 642 -6.91 -28.01 -47.49
CA LEU A 642 -7.97 -27.32 -46.74
C LEU A 642 -8.60 -28.22 -45.68
N VAL A 643 -8.87 -29.49 -46.01
CA VAL A 643 -9.38 -30.47 -45.04
C VAL A 643 -8.35 -30.71 -43.94
N THR A 644 -7.07 -30.87 -44.29
CA THR A 644 -6.00 -31.05 -43.29
C THR A 644 -5.87 -29.83 -42.38
N CYS A 645 -5.94 -28.61 -42.93
CA CYS A 645 -5.96 -27.38 -42.15
C CYS A 645 -7.20 -27.29 -41.25
N GLY A 646 -8.38 -27.64 -41.77
CA GLY A 646 -9.61 -27.66 -40.98
C GLY A 646 -9.54 -28.65 -39.81
N VAL A 647 -9.02 -29.86 -40.04
CA VAL A 647 -8.82 -30.86 -38.99
C VAL A 647 -7.79 -30.39 -37.95
N LEU A 648 -6.70 -29.74 -38.38
CA LEU A 648 -5.70 -29.14 -37.48
C LEU A 648 -6.32 -28.01 -36.63
N LEU A 649 -7.19 -27.19 -37.22
CA LEU A 649 -7.83 -26.08 -36.53
C LEU A 649 -8.88 -26.56 -35.52
N VAL A 650 -9.62 -27.61 -35.87
CA VAL A 650 -10.57 -28.27 -34.95
C VAL A 650 -9.84 -29.02 -33.84
N THR A 651 -8.73 -29.71 -34.13
CA THR A 651 -7.92 -30.35 -33.08
C THR A 651 -7.25 -29.33 -32.17
N LEU A 652 -6.80 -28.19 -32.70
CA LEU A 652 -6.30 -27.06 -31.90
C LEU A 652 -7.42 -26.49 -31.01
N LEU A 653 -8.62 -26.28 -31.55
CA LEU A 653 -9.79 -25.84 -30.80
C LEU A 653 -10.15 -26.83 -29.69
N ILE A 654 -10.22 -28.12 -29.98
CA ILE A 654 -10.48 -29.16 -28.97
C ILE A 654 -9.38 -29.16 -27.91
N ALA A 655 -8.10 -29.07 -28.29
CA ALA A 655 -6.98 -28.99 -27.34
C ALA A 655 -7.06 -27.74 -26.47
N LEU A 656 -7.43 -26.58 -27.04
CA LEU A 656 -7.67 -25.33 -26.30
C LEU A 656 -8.88 -25.46 -25.38
N THR A 657 -9.95 -26.10 -25.82
CA THR A 657 -11.16 -26.30 -25.02
C THR A 657 -10.88 -27.23 -23.86
N VAL A 658 -10.12 -28.32 -24.09
CA VAL A 658 -9.68 -29.24 -23.04
C VAL A 658 -8.68 -28.57 -22.09
N MET A 659 -7.78 -27.72 -22.59
CA MET A 659 -6.90 -26.91 -21.72
C MET A 659 -7.69 -25.88 -20.90
N LEU A 660 -8.67 -25.20 -21.49
CA LEU A 660 -9.56 -24.27 -20.79
C LEU A 660 -10.41 -24.98 -19.76
N GLN A 661 -10.96 -26.15 -20.09
CA GLN A 661 -11.76 -26.96 -19.19
C GLN A 661 -10.90 -27.61 -18.09
N SER A 662 -9.62 -27.91 -18.37
CA SER A 662 -8.63 -28.29 -17.36
C SER A 662 -8.18 -27.13 -16.47
N CYS A 663 -8.27 -25.89 -16.95
CA CYS A 663 -8.08 -24.68 -16.15
C CYS A 663 -9.31 -24.36 -15.29
N GLU A 664 -10.54 -24.57 -15.81
CA GLU A 664 -11.78 -24.44 -15.06
C GLU A 664 -11.94 -25.55 -14.01
N SER A 665 -11.58 -26.80 -14.32
CA SER A 665 -11.66 -27.91 -13.37
C SER A 665 -10.62 -27.84 -12.26
N ARG A 666 -9.59 -26.99 -12.38
CA ARG A 666 -8.65 -26.67 -11.29
C ARG A 666 -9.19 -25.60 -10.34
N ASN A 667 -10.23 -24.86 -10.72
CA ASN A 667 -10.84 -23.80 -9.92
C ASN A 667 -12.27 -24.11 -9.45
N ALA A 668 -12.86 -25.25 -9.84
CA ALA A 668 -14.13 -25.73 -9.32
C ALA A 668 -13.97 -26.51 -8.00
N GLY A 669 -13.30 -25.89 -7.03
CA GLY A 669 -13.44 -26.19 -5.62
C GLY A 669 -14.08 -24.97 -4.98
N ILE A 670 -15.19 -25.14 -4.27
CA ILE A 670 -15.86 -24.09 -3.50
C ILE A 670 -14.81 -23.35 -2.66
N VAL A 671 -14.47 -22.12 -3.07
CA VAL A 671 -13.60 -21.25 -2.28
C VAL A 671 -14.49 -20.51 -1.29
N GLU A 672 -14.62 -21.08 -0.10
CA GLU A 672 -14.78 -20.24 1.08
C GLU A 672 -13.57 -19.30 1.13
N ILE A 673 -13.75 -18.02 0.79
CA ILE A 673 -12.77 -16.97 1.09
C ILE A 673 -12.84 -16.75 2.60
N SER A 674 -12.24 -17.67 3.36
CA SER A 674 -12.03 -17.51 4.80
C SER A 674 -10.56 -17.14 5.04
N LYS A 675 -10.33 -15.99 5.68
CA LYS A 675 -9.12 -15.64 6.47
C LYS A 675 -7.70 -15.83 5.87
N ALA A 676 -7.51 -16.06 4.57
CA ALA A 676 -6.19 -16.37 4.02
C ALA A 676 -5.18 -15.19 4.02
N ASN A 677 -5.65 -13.93 3.92
CA ASN A 677 -4.74 -12.78 3.73
C ASN A 677 -3.93 -12.43 5.01
N GLU A 678 -4.53 -12.52 6.20
CA GLU A 678 -3.81 -12.26 7.46
C GLU A 678 -2.76 -13.34 7.73
N ASN A 679 -3.11 -14.61 7.54
CA ASN A 679 -2.18 -15.72 7.72
C ASN A 679 -1.04 -15.68 6.68
N TYR A 680 -1.32 -15.30 5.43
CA TYR A 680 -0.28 -15.13 4.41
C TYR A 680 0.71 -14.03 4.80
N ASN A 681 0.21 -12.86 5.21
CA ASN A 681 1.07 -11.74 5.61
C ASN A 681 1.87 -12.05 6.88
N TYR A 682 1.24 -12.66 7.88
CA TYR A 682 1.91 -13.14 9.10
C TYR A 682 3.05 -14.10 8.76
N CYS A 683 2.79 -15.10 7.93
CA CYS A 683 3.78 -16.13 7.58
C CYS A 683 4.90 -15.60 6.68
N LYS A 684 4.61 -14.64 5.81
CA LYS A 684 5.62 -13.96 5.00
C LYS A 684 6.56 -13.10 5.86
N ILE A 685 6.01 -12.36 6.82
CA ILE A 685 6.80 -11.57 7.78
C ILE A 685 7.62 -12.49 8.68
N PHE A 686 7.03 -13.58 9.17
CA PHE A 686 7.72 -14.57 9.99
C PHE A 686 8.89 -15.21 9.21
N SER A 687 8.67 -15.60 7.95
CA SER A 687 9.72 -16.16 7.09
C SER A 687 10.90 -15.19 6.93
N LEU A 688 10.63 -13.89 6.74
CA LEU A 688 11.69 -12.88 6.67
C LEU A 688 12.42 -12.73 8.01
N HIS A 689 11.69 -12.77 9.13
CA HIS A 689 12.28 -12.70 10.47
C HIS A 689 13.17 -13.91 10.77
N ALA A 690 12.72 -15.10 10.39
CA ALA A 690 13.50 -16.33 10.50
C ALA A 690 14.79 -16.25 9.67
N GLU A 691 14.70 -15.73 8.44
CA GLU A 691 15.86 -15.57 7.56
C GLU A 691 16.87 -14.54 8.10
N LEU A 692 16.40 -13.40 8.62
CA LEU A 692 17.25 -12.35 9.18
C LEU A 692 18.00 -12.80 10.44
N ASN A 693 17.40 -13.69 11.23
CA ASN A 693 17.93 -14.15 12.50
C ASN A 693 18.54 -15.55 12.43
N SER A 694 18.57 -16.18 11.25
CA SER A 694 19.07 -17.55 11.07
C SER A 694 18.39 -18.55 12.03
N LEU A 695 17.06 -18.46 12.20
CA LEU A 695 16.30 -19.31 13.14
C LEU A 695 16.16 -20.76 12.64
N ASP A 696 16.16 -21.72 13.57
CA ASP A 696 15.99 -23.15 13.28
C ASP A 696 14.58 -23.49 12.74
N VAL A 697 14.51 -24.52 11.89
CA VAL A 697 13.28 -24.98 11.20
C VAL A 697 12.17 -25.36 12.18
N ASP A 698 12.54 -25.79 13.38
CA ASP A 698 11.70 -26.22 14.49
C ASP A 698 10.80 -25.09 15.02
N GLN A 699 11.21 -23.84 14.77
CA GLN A 699 10.54 -22.63 15.27
C GLN A 699 9.48 -22.11 14.29
N PHE A 700 9.28 -22.76 13.14
CA PHE A 700 8.33 -22.31 12.13
C PHE A 700 6.87 -22.61 12.55
N PRO A 701 5.99 -21.59 12.69
CA PRO A 701 4.63 -21.79 13.15
C PRO A 701 3.86 -22.77 12.28
N GLU A 702 3.12 -23.69 12.91
CA GLU A 702 2.35 -24.72 12.22
C GLU A 702 1.31 -24.10 11.25
N ILE A 703 0.75 -22.94 11.62
CA ILE A 703 -0.18 -22.18 10.78
C ILE A 703 0.43 -21.75 9.44
N CYS A 704 1.75 -21.59 9.38
CA CYS A 704 2.46 -21.18 8.17
C CYS A 704 2.81 -22.31 7.23
N ARG A 705 2.64 -23.57 7.65
CA ARG A 705 2.91 -24.74 6.82
C ARG A 705 1.94 -24.86 5.65
N ILE A 706 0.65 -24.63 5.88
CA ILE A 706 -0.40 -24.67 4.84
C ILE A 706 -0.21 -23.51 3.85
N THR A 707 0.04 -22.32 4.38
CA THR A 707 0.33 -21.10 3.60
C THR A 707 1.53 -21.27 2.67
N ALA A 708 2.60 -21.95 3.13
CA ALA A 708 3.79 -22.20 2.33
C ALA A 708 3.50 -23.11 1.11
N VAL A 709 2.65 -24.12 1.29
CA VAL A 709 2.20 -25.00 0.20
C VAL A 709 1.34 -24.24 -0.81
N GLN A 710 0.41 -23.41 -0.33
CA GLN A 710 -0.44 -22.57 -1.18
C GLN A 710 0.38 -21.56 -1.98
N TYR A 711 1.36 -20.91 -1.37
CA TYR A 711 2.25 -19.96 -2.04
C TYR A 711 2.94 -20.54 -3.29
N ILE A 712 3.26 -21.83 -3.27
CA ILE A 712 3.82 -22.55 -4.42
C ILE A 712 2.70 -22.99 -5.38
N LYS A 713 1.69 -23.73 -4.89
CA LYS A 713 0.65 -24.35 -5.73
C LYS A 713 -0.26 -23.34 -6.44
N GLU A 714 -0.50 -22.18 -5.83
CA GLU A 714 -1.32 -21.09 -6.40
C GLU A 714 -0.51 -20.20 -7.35
N GLY A 715 0.78 -20.50 -7.57
CA GLY A 715 1.64 -19.83 -8.54
C GLY A 715 2.19 -18.47 -8.09
N GLN A 716 1.95 -18.06 -6.84
CA GLN A 716 2.45 -16.79 -6.32
C GLN A 716 3.99 -16.79 -6.23
N TYR A 717 4.61 -17.90 -5.85
CA TYR A 717 6.07 -18.05 -5.86
C TYR A 717 6.70 -17.81 -7.24
N ALA A 718 6.07 -18.33 -8.30
CA ALA A 718 6.54 -18.13 -9.67
C ALA A 718 6.41 -16.66 -10.11
N LYS A 719 5.34 -15.96 -9.69
CA LYS A 719 5.15 -14.52 -9.95
C LYS A 719 6.21 -13.68 -9.26
N ASP A 720 6.45 -13.94 -7.97
CA ASP A 720 7.46 -13.21 -7.17
C ASP A 720 8.85 -13.42 -7.75
N LEU A 721 9.18 -14.64 -8.17
CA LEU A 721 10.45 -14.96 -8.83
C LEU A 721 10.62 -14.22 -10.16
N ASN A 722 9.61 -14.24 -11.02
CA ASN A 722 9.64 -13.54 -12.31
C ASN A 722 9.77 -12.01 -12.13
N LEU A 723 9.09 -11.44 -11.14
CA LEU A 723 9.19 -10.01 -10.82
C LEU A 723 10.62 -9.64 -10.43
N THR A 724 11.23 -10.38 -9.50
CA THR A 724 12.62 -10.15 -9.07
C THR A 724 13.61 -10.29 -10.23
N MET A 725 13.40 -11.27 -11.11
CA MET A 725 14.21 -11.41 -12.33
C MET A 725 14.06 -10.19 -13.25
N GLY A 726 12.84 -9.70 -13.45
CA GLY A 726 12.60 -8.49 -14.24
C GLY A 726 13.31 -7.25 -13.66
N VAL A 727 13.35 -7.12 -12.33
CA VAL A 727 14.09 -6.04 -11.66
C VAL A 727 15.60 -6.16 -11.90
N ALA A 728 16.16 -7.37 -11.79
CA ALA A 728 17.57 -7.61 -12.08
C ALA A 728 17.90 -7.32 -13.56
N GLU A 729 17.12 -7.86 -14.49
CA GLU A 729 17.30 -7.64 -15.93
C GLU A 729 17.23 -6.15 -16.29
N ASN A 730 16.25 -5.40 -15.76
CA ASN A 730 16.13 -3.97 -16.02
C ASN A 730 17.34 -3.18 -15.53
N TYR A 731 17.91 -3.54 -14.38
CA TYR A 731 19.12 -2.92 -13.87
C TYR A 731 20.32 -3.18 -14.80
N PHE A 732 20.55 -4.44 -15.19
CA PHE A 732 21.67 -4.79 -16.07
C PHE A 732 21.49 -4.35 -17.53
N ASN A 733 20.26 -4.03 -17.96
CA ASN A 733 20.04 -3.35 -19.23
C ASN A 733 20.42 -1.85 -19.17
N GLY A 734 20.29 -1.24 -18.00
CA GLY A 734 20.62 0.18 -17.76
C GLY A 734 22.10 0.44 -17.45
N VAL A 735 22.88 -0.61 -17.15
CA VAL A 735 24.30 -0.51 -16.78
C VAL A 735 25.12 -1.44 -17.68
N ARG A 736 26.29 -1.01 -18.13
CA ARG A 736 27.22 -1.85 -18.90
C ARG A 736 28.55 -1.98 -18.15
N PRO A 737 29.24 -3.14 -18.24
CA PRO A 737 30.57 -3.29 -17.68
C PRO A 737 31.56 -2.37 -18.42
N LEU A 738 32.54 -1.82 -17.71
CA LEU A 738 33.62 -1.06 -18.32
C LEU A 738 34.60 -1.98 -19.07
N GLU A 739 35.26 -1.44 -20.09
CA GLU A 739 36.18 -2.21 -20.96
C GLU A 739 37.48 -2.66 -20.25
N ASP A 740 37.72 -2.22 -19.01
CA ASP A 740 38.87 -2.68 -18.20
C ASP A 740 38.67 -4.09 -17.63
N GLY A 741 37.46 -4.65 -17.74
CA GLY A 741 37.13 -5.99 -17.28
C GLY A 741 37.21 -6.17 -15.76
N LEU A 742 37.13 -5.10 -14.97
CA LEU A 742 37.17 -5.16 -13.51
C LEU A 742 35.78 -5.26 -12.86
N ASP A 743 34.71 -5.07 -13.63
CA ASP A 743 33.33 -5.17 -13.14
C ASP A 743 32.85 -6.63 -13.09
N MET A 744 32.35 -7.03 -11.92
CA MET A 744 31.95 -8.42 -11.65
C MET A 744 30.59 -8.51 -10.98
N VAL A 745 29.89 -9.61 -11.25
CA VAL A 745 28.64 -9.99 -10.57
C VAL A 745 28.90 -11.25 -9.77
N LEU A 746 28.58 -11.23 -8.48
CA LEU A 746 28.69 -12.38 -7.60
C LEU A 746 27.35 -13.12 -7.57
N MET A 747 27.35 -14.42 -7.79
CA MET A 747 26.16 -15.27 -7.73
C MET A 747 26.35 -16.43 -6.76
N ASP A 748 25.44 -16.53 -5.81
CA ASP A 748 25.35 -17.63 -4.85
C ASP A 748 24.79 -18.89 -5.52
N ILE A 749 25.54 -19.99 -5.47
CA ILE A 749 25.17 -21.23 -6.16
C ILE A 749 24.55 -22.32 -5.30
N ASP A 750 24.43 -22.12 -3.99
CA ASP A 750 23.98 -23.21 -3.12
C ASP A 750 22.52 -23.60 -3.38
N ASP A 751 21.72 -22.64 -3.85
CA ASP A 751 20.35 -22.85 -4.33
C ASP A 751 20.23 -23.44 -5.75
N PHE A 752 21.35 -23.58 -6.47
CA PHE A 752 21.38 -24.11 -7.85
C PHE A 752 21.56 -25.63 -7.90
N LEU A 753 22.02 -26.23 -6.82
CA LEU A 753 22.48 -27.61 -6.76
C LEU A 753 21.40 -28.49 -6.09
N PRO A 754 20.85 -29.53 -6.75
CA PRO A 754 20.06 -30.54 -6.09
C PRO A 754 20.96 -31.31 -5.12
N LEU A 755 20.41 -31.65 -3.96
CA LEU A 755 20.94 -32.73 -3.13
C LEU A 755 21.05 -33.97 -4.03
N THR A 756 22.26 -34.51 -4.10
CA THR A 756 22.55 -35.78 -4.75
C THR A 756 21.56 -36.84 -4.29
N SER A 757 20.89 -37.46 -5.26
CA SER A 757 20.29 -38.78 -5.15
C SER A 757 21.26 -39.73 -4.44
N HIS A 758 20.73 -40.56 -3.53
CA HIS A 758 21.43 -41.52 -2.64
C HIS A 758 21.66 -41.07 -1.20
N CYS A 759 20.61 -40.58 -0.53
CA CYS A 759 20.36 -40.93 0.87
C CYS A 759 18.86 -40.88 1.10
N THR A 760 18.27 -41.99 1.56
CA THR A 760 16.91 -42.00 2.11
C THR A 760 16.92 -41.20 3.39
N ASP A 761 16.67 -39.90 3.27
CA ASP A 761 16.53 -39.00 4.40
C ASP A 761 15.23 -39.34 5.17
N PRO A 762 15.29 -39.60 6.48
CA PRO A 762 14.10 -39.79 7.31
C PRO A 762 13.10 -38.61 7.22
N LEU A 763 13.54 -37.41 6.80
CA LEU A 763 12.67 -36.26 6.53
C LEU A 763 11.77 -36.43 5.30
N GLN A 764 12.22 -37.13 4.25
CA GLN A 764 11.40 -37.35 3.06
C GLN A 764 10.21 -38.29 3.34
N SER A 765 10.34 -39.14 4.36
CA SER A 765 9.23 -39.95 4.89
C SER A 765 8.21 -39.15 5.72
N ARG A 766 8.61 -38.02 6.31
CA ARG A 766 7.69 -37.13 7.06
C ARG A 766 7.00 -36.11 6.17
N ILE A 767 7.63 -35.66 5.08
CA ILE A 767 7.06 -34.68 4.14
C ILE A 767 6.02 -35.33 3.22
N SER A 768 6.18 -36.62 2.92
CA SER A 768 5.18 -37.41 2.18
C SER A 768 3.88 -37.67 2.97
N GLN A 769 3.87 -37.47 4.30
CA GLN A 769 2.65 -37.58 5.12
C GLN A 769 1.64 -36.44 4.91
N PHE A 770 2.01 -35.36 4.20
CA PHE A 770 1.16 -34.15 4.07
C PHE A 770 0.85 -33.74 2.62
N GLY A 771 1.14 -34.59 1.62
CA GLY A 771 0.62 -34.45 0.26
C GLY A 771 1.30 -33.40 -0.66
N CYS A 772 2.57 -33.05 -0.43
CA CYS A 772 3.30 -32.05 -1.23
C CYS A 772 4.79 -32.39 -1.50
N GLY A 773 5.11 -33.65 -1.77
CA GLY A 773 6.47 -34.01 -2.23
C GLY A 773 6.83 -33.35 -3.57
N ASP A 774 5.86 -33.29 -4.49
CA ASP A 774 6.08 -32.80 -5.87
C ASP A 774 6.21 -31.28 -5.96
N CYS A 775 5.59 -30.52 -5.05
CA CYS A 775 5.55 -29.06 -5.12
C CYS A 775 6.90 -28.41 -4.76
N LEU A 776 7.66 -29.00 -3.85
CA LEU A 776 8.99 -28.50 -3.49
C LEU A 776 9.97 -28.72 -4.65
N GLN A 777 9.87 -29.86 -5.33
CA GLN A 777 10.67 -30.13 -6.52
C GLN A 777 10.28 -29.18 -7.66
N GLU A 778 8.99 -28.90 -7.85
CA GLU A 778 8.50 -27.92 -8.82
C GLU A 778 9.03 -26.50 -8.52
N ALA A 779 9.01 -26.06 -7.27
CA ALA A 779 9.58 -24.77 -6.84
C ALA A 779 11.09 -24.69 -7.10
N LYS A 780 11.85 -25.76 -6.83
CA LYS A 780 13.30 -25.84 -7.13
C LYS A 780 13.56 -25.76 -8.63
N ASN A 781 12.82 -26.53 -9.43
CA ASN A 781 12.94 -26.52 -10.89
C ASN A 781 12.62 -25.14 -11.47
N LEU A 782 11.55 -24.48 -10.99
CA LEU A 782 11.19 -23.12 -11.39
C LEU A 782 12.32 -22.14 -11.09
N LYS A 783 12.86 -22.15 -9.86
CA LYS A 783 13.99 -21.31 -9.45
C LYS A 783 15.20 -21.48 -10.38
N GLN A 784 15.55 -22.72 -10.71
CA GLN A 784 16.66 -23.03 -11.62
C GLN A 784 16.44 -22.46 -13.03
N ILE A 785 15.23 -22.58 -13.61
CA ILE A 785 14.92 -22.06 -14.95
C ILE A 785 15.13 -20.54 -15.01
N PHE A 786 14.60 -19.82 -14.03
CA PHE A 786 14.70 -18.36 -13.99
C PHE A 786 16.14 -17.88 -13.81
N ILE A 787 16.92 -18.57 -12.98
CA ILE A 787 18.28 -18.16 -12.69
C ILE A 787 19.22 -18.51 -13.84
N LEU A 788 19.02 -19.65 -14.50
CA LEU A 788 19.72 -19.96 -15.74
C LEU A 788 19.47 -18.87 -16.81
N LYS A 789 18.21 -18.44 -16.96
CA LYS A 789 17.85 -17.34 -17.87
C LYS A 789 18.58 -16.04 -17.54
N LEU A 790 18.62 -15.66 -16.26
CA LEU A 790 19.36 -14.46 -15.81
C LEU A 790 20.87 -14.62 -16.05
N TYR A 791 21.43 -15.77 -15.70
CA TYR A 791 22.85 -16.10 -15.90
C TYR A 791 23.25 -15.95 -17.38
N THR A 792 22.53 -16.60 -18.29
CA THR A 792 22.80 -16.53 -19.74
C THR A 792 22.71 -15.09 -20.26
N LYS A 793 21.75 -14.29 -19.77
CA LYS A 793 21.64 -12.87 -20.14
C LYS A 793 22.82 -12.04 -19.65
N LEU A 794 23.26 -12.25 -18.42
CA LEU A 794 24.42 -11.54 -17.87
C LEU A 794 25.69 -11.88 -18.65
N GLN A 795 25.89 -13.14 -19.01
CA GLN A 795 27.00 -13.54 -19.86
C GLN A 795 26.94 -12.91 -21.25
N ALA A 796 25.77 -12.94 -21.89
CA ALA A 796 25.57 -12.28 -23.18
C ALA A 796 25.79 -10.76 -23.10
N GLY A 797 25.55 -10.16 -21.92
CA GLY A 797 25.84 -8.76 -21.61
C GLY A 797 27.31 -8.45 -21.31
N GLY A 798 28.21 -9.44 -21.36
CA GLY A 798 29.65 -9.26 -21.15
C GLY A 798 30.08 -9.17 -19.67
N TRP A 799 29.20 -9.54 -18.73
CA TRP A 799 29.52 -9.49 -17.30
C TRP A 799 30.43 -10.65 -16.87
N LYS A 800 31.48 -10.35 -16.09
CA LYS A 800 32.28 -11.38 -15.43
C LYS A 800 31.53 -11.93 -14.22
N LEU A 801 31.22 -13.22 -14.26
CA LEU A 801 30.46 -13.89 -13.20
C LEU A 801 31.41 -14.64 -12.27
N ILE A 802 31.38 -14.33 -10.97
CA ILE A 802 32.02 -15.13 -9.93
C ILE A 802 30.92 -15.90 -9.20
N LEU A 803 31.06 -17.22 -9.19
CA LEU A 803 30.18 -18.12 -8.48
C LEU A 803 30.74 -18.39 -7.09
N PHE A 804 29.90 -18.43 -6.06
CA PHE A 804 30.33 -18.74 -4.70
C PHE A 804 29.38 -19.72 -4.01
N SER A 805 29.94 -20.55 -3.13
CA SER A 805 29.25 -21.62 -2.41
C SER A 805 29.71 -21.72 -0.95
N ARG A 806 28.81 -22.17 -0.08
CA ARG A 806 29.06 -22.58 1.32
C ARG A 806 29.64 -23.99 1.40
N LYS A 807 29.61 -24.76 0.30
CA LYS A 807 30.13 -26.14 0.25
C LYS A 807 31.65 -26.17 0.40
N PRO A 808 32.20 -27.25 1.00
CA PRO A 808 33.63 -27.39 1.18
C PRO A 808 34.35 -27.54 -0.18
N GLU A 809 35.59 -27.05 -0.23
CA GLU A 809 36.49 -27.10 -1.39
C GLU A 809 36.63 -28.51 -1.99
N LYS A 810 36.55 -29.57 -1.16
CA LYS A 810 36.57 -30.97 -1.61
C LYS A 810 35.45 -31.32 -2.60
N GLN A 811 34.34 -30.59 -2.59
CA GLN A 811 33.20 -30.79 -3.50
C GLN A 811 33.30 -29.97 -4.79
N ARG A 812 34.41 -29.27 -5.03
CA ARG A 812 34.59 -28.42 -6.22
C ARG A 812 34.33 -29.16 -7.53
N ASN A 813 34.94 -30.32 -7.73
CA ASN A 813 34.83 -31.05 -9.01
C ASN A 813 33.39 -31.50 -9.28
N ALA A 814 32.71 -32.07 -8.28
CA ALA A 814 31.31 -32.45 -8.38
C ALA A 814 30.40 -31.24 -8.64
N THR A 815 30.71 -30.09 -8.04
CA THR A 815 29.98 -28.84 -8.25
C THR A 815 30.17 -28.31 -9.68
N ILE A 816 31.39 -28.37 -10.22
CA ILE A 816 31.69 -27.96 -11.61
C ILE A 816 30.97 -28.85 -12.61
N GLU A 817 31.06 -30.18 -12.46
CA GLU A 817 30.37 -31.13 -13.35
C GLU A 817 28.87 -30.88 -13.37
N TYR A 818 28.29 -30.64 -12.19
CA TYR A 818 26.89 -30.31 -12.09
C TYR A 818 26.55 -28.99 -12.80
N LEU A 819 27.29 -27.90 -12.53
CA LEU A 819 27.02 -26.59 -13.15
C LEU A 819 27.02 -26.70 -14.67
N ILE A 820 28.00 -27.41 -15.24
CA ILE A 820 28.07 -27.68 -16.68
C ILE A 820 26.86 -28.48 -17.16
N SER A 821 26.49 -29.55 -16.46
CA SER A 821 25.33 -30.38 -16.81
C SER A 821 23.99 -29.61 -16.74
N ALA A 822 23.89 -28.62 -15.85
CA ALA A 822 22.73 -27.77 -15.66
C ALA A 822 22.70 -26.54 -16.61
N GLY A 823 23.67 -26.43 -17.53
CA GLY A 823 23.72 -25.38 -18.55
C GLY A 823 24.44 -24.10 -18.13
N TYR A 824 25.08 -24.09 -16.96
CA TYR A 824 25.97 -23.01 -16.53
C TYR A 824 27.38 -23.29 -17.07
N GLY A 825 28.03 -22.30 -17.68
CA GLY A 825 29.39 -22.43 -18.20
C GLY A 825 29.94 -21.06 -18.52
N GLY A 826 31.26 -20.85 -18.50
CA GLY A 826 31.86 -19.54 -18.79
C GLY A 826 31.85 -18.55 -17.62
N TRP A 827 31.74 -19.03 -16.37
CA TRP A 827 32.04 -18.22 -15.19
C TRP A 827 33.54 -17.93 -15.09
N SER A 828 33.91 -16.81 -14.45
CA SER A 828 35.30 -16.38 -14.29
C SER A 828 36.02 -17.11 -13.15
N SER A 829 35.30 -17.37 -12.05
CA SER A 829 35.84 -18.11 -10.89
C SER A 829 34.71 -18.78 -10.14
N LEU A 830 35.01 -19.92 -9.50
CA LEU A 830 34.15 -20.60 -8.55
C LEU A 830 34.85 -20.59 -7.19
N VAL A 831 34.23 -20.00 -6.18
CA VAL A 831 34.74 -19.91 -4.83
C VAL A 831 33.98 -20.88 -3.94
N MET A 832 34.68 -21.88 -3.44
CA MET A 832 34.15 -22.82 -2.45
C MET A 832 34.81 -22.52 -1.10
N ARG A 833 34.23 -23.03 -0.03
CA ARG A 833 34.68 -22.76 1.34
C ARG A 833 35.86 -23.65 1.72
N LEU A 834 36.93 -23.08 2.26
CA LEU A 834 38.08 -23.85 2.73
C LEU A 834 37.76 -24.59 4.04
N GLU A 835 38.50 -25.67 4.32
CA GLU A 835 38.27 -26.50 5.51
C GLU A 835 38.42 -25.73 6.83
N ASP A 836 39.39 -24.82 6.91
CA ASP A 836 39.61 -23.94 8.05
C ASP A 836 38.53 -22.84 8.17
N GLU A 837 37.83 -22.56 7.07
CA GLU A 837 36.70 -21.62 7.04
C GLU A 837 35.37 -22.29 7.38
N MET A 838 35.27 -23.62 7.40
CA MET A 838 34.00 -24.35 7.63
C MET A 838 33.37 -24.04 8.99
N GLN A 839 34.18 -23.69 10.00
CA GLN A 839 33.72 -23.35 11.35
C GLN A 839 33.37 -21.85 11.51
N MET A 840 33.60 -21.04 10.49
CA MET A 840 33.30 -19.60 10.50
C MET A 840 31.79 -19.33 10.40
N ASP A 841 31.33 -18.15 10.79
CA ASP A 841 29.99 -17.71 10.42
C ASP A 841 29.90 -17.44 8.90
N SER A 842 28.79 -17.82 8.25
CA SER A 842 28.63 -17.65 6.80
C SER A 842 28.64 -16.18 6.37
N ARG A 843 28.12 -15.26 7.19
CA ARG A 843 28.16 -13.80 6.88
C ARG A 843 29.59 -13.28 6.93
N GLU A 844 30.37 -13.77 7.89
CA GLU A 844 31.79 -13.45 8.00
C GLU A 844 32.57 -13.99 6.79
N TYR A 845 32.33 -15.25 6.39
CA TYR A 845 32.93 -15.86 5.20
C TYR A 845 32.67 -15.02 3.94
N PHE A 846 31.42 -14.67 3.66
CA PHE A 846 31.09 -13.87 2.47
C PHE A 846 31.64 -12.44 2.54
N SER A 847 31.70 -11.85 3.73
CA SER A 847 32.32 -10.53 3.92
C SER A 847 33.83 -10.57 3.64
N ARG A 848 34.53 -11.64 4.05
CA ARG A 848 35.95 -11.86 3.72
C ARG A 848 36.17 -12.07 2.24
N LEU A 849 35.31 -12.85 1.57
CA LEU A 849 35.34 -13.05 0.13
C LEU A 849 35.23 -11.71 -0.63
N ARG A 850 34.22 -10.90 -0.32
CA ARG A 850 34.00 -9.60 -0.99
C ARG A 850 35.15 -8.63 -0.74
N ASN A 851 35.68 -8.59 0.48
CA ASN A 851 36.86 -7.79 0.81
C ASN A 851 38.09 -8.24 0.02
N SER A 852 38.30 -9.55 -0.13
CA SER A 852 39.41 -10.09 -0.94
C SER A 852 39.32 -9.66 -2.40
N LEU A 853 38.11 -9.74 -3.00
CA LEU A 853 37.87 -9.31 -4.37
C LEU A 853 38.07 -7.80 -4.56
N GLN A 854 37.64 -6.99 -3.59
CA GLN A 854 37.82 -5.54 -3.65
C GLN A 854 39.30 -5.13 -3.51
N LYS A 855 40.10 -5.87 -2.71
CA LYS A 855 41.56 -5.68 -2.61
C LYS A 855 42.29 -6.04 -3.90
N GLN A 856 41.70 -6.87 -4.76
CA GLN A 856 42.23 -7.20 -6.09
C GLN A 856 41.84 -6.15 -7.16
N SER A 857 41.37 -4.96 -6.75
CA SER A 857 40.87 -3.88 -7.61
C SER A 857 39.64 -4.26 -8.45
N CYS A 858 38.90 -5.31 -8.08
CA CYS A 858 37.64 -5.65 -8.72
C CYS A 858 36.50 -4.77 -8.20
N ARG A 859 35.57 -4.41 -9.08
CA ARG A 859 34.35 -3.65 -8.75
C ARG A 859 33.15 -4.59 -8.73
N ILE A 860 32.67 -4.88 -7.52
CA ILE A 860 31.47 -5.70 -7.34
C ILE A 860 30.25 -4.86 -7.74
N THR A 861 29.72 -5.13 -8.93
CA THR A 861 28.58 -4.39 -9.47
C THR A 861 27.27 -4.87 -8.83
N ALA A 862 27.14 -6.17 -8.62
CA ALA A 862 25.99 -6.72 -7.93
C ALA A 862 26.29 -8.05 -7.23
N VAL A 863 25.49 -8.35 -6.21
CA VAL A 863 25.44 -9.66 -5.55
C VAL A 863 24.03 -10.22 -5.69
N ILE A 864 23.93 -11.47 -6.14
CA ILE A 864 22.67 -12.18 -6.36
C ILE A 864 22.67 -13.42 -5.47
N SER A 865 21.71 -13.51 -4.55
CA SER A 865 21.55 -14.68 -3.68
C SER A 865 20.10 -14.82 -3.25
N SER A 866 19.69 -16.03 -2.90
CA SER A 866 18.41 -16.26 -2.22
C SER A 866 18.52 -16.29 -0.70
N GLN A 867 19.72 -16.12 -0.14
CA GLN A 867 19.96 -16.15 1.30
C GLN A 867 20.49 -14.80 1.79
N MET A 868 20.00 -14.34 2.94
CA MET A 868 20.38 -13.02 3.49
C MET A 868 21.81 -12.95 4.00
N ASP A 869 22.44 -14.06 4.39
CA ASP A 869 23.84 -14.11 4.84
C ASP A 869 24.83 -13.69 3.74
N ALA A 870 24.55 -14.05 2.49
CA ALA A 870 25.33 -13.64 1.32
C ALA A 870 25.08 -12.19 0.89
N LEU A 871 23.97 -11.58 1.31
CA LEU A 871 23.59 -10.21 0.96
C LEU A 871 23.86 -9.19 2.08
N THR A 872 24.25 -9.64 3.26
CA THR A 872 24.51 -8.74 4.40
C THR A 872 26.01 -8.63 4.71
N GLY A 873 26.40 -7.52 5.33
CA GLY A 873 27.79 -7.23 5.69
C GLY A 873 28.48 -6.22 4.77
N PRO A 874 29.73 -5.84 5.09
CA PRO A 874 30.47 -4.85 4.32
C PRO A 874 30.80 -5.33 2.90
N TYR A 875 31.09 -4.38 2.01
CA TYR A 875 31.50 -4.60 0.63
C TYR A 875 30.44 -5.28 -0.26
N SER A 876 29.15 -4.97 -0.06
CA SER A 876 27.99 -5.58 -0.73
C SER A 876 27.83 -5.27 -2.23
N GLY A 877 28.72 -4.49 -2.82
CA GLY A 877 28.62 -4.00 -4.21
C GLY A 877 27.57 -2.90 -4.40
N ASN A 878 27.39 -2.45 -5.64
CA ASN A 878 26.48 -1.33 -5.97
C ASN A 878 24.99 -1.70 -5.86
N ARG A 879 24.65 -2.99 -6.05
CA ARG A 879 23.27 -3.49 -6.00
C ARG A 879 23.20 -4.90 -5.43
N MET A 880 22.12 -5.21 -4.72
CA MET A 880 21.84 -6.54 -4.20
C MET A 880 20.51 -7.04 -4.73
N PHE A 881 20.46 -8.30 -5.14
CA PHE A 881 19.25 -8.95 -5.63
C PHE A 881 18.94 -10.17 -4.75
N LYS A 882 17.94 -10.01 -3.88
CA LYS A 882 17.39 -11.10 -3.07
C LYS A 882 16.40 -11.90 -3.89
N LEU A 883 16.77 -13.14 -4.21
CA LEU A 883 15.88 -14.06 -4.89
C LEU A 883 14.83 -14.60 -3.91
N PRO A 884 13.55 -14.69 -4.30
CA PRO A 884 12.54 -15.31 -3.46
C PRO A 884 12.91 -16.75 -3.13
N SER A 885 12.69 -17.11 -1.87
CA SER A 885 12.73 -18.50 -1.39
C SER A 885 11.30 -18.95 -1.10
N PRO A 886 11.02 -20.26 -1.16
CA PRO A 886 9.79 -20.79 -0.60
C PRO A 886 9.63 -20.31 0.86
N ILE A 887 8.39 -20.03 1.29
CA ILE A 887 8.08 -19.61 2.67
C ILE A 887 8.57 -20.65 3.71
N TYR A 888 8.80 -21.89 3.27
CA TYR A 888 9.44 -22.92 4.06
C TYR A 888 10.97 -22.89 3.84
N HIS A 889 11.71 -22.45 4.86
CA HIS A 889 13.17 -22.62 4.91
C HIS A 889 13.49 -24.10 5.11
N MET A 890 14.15 -24.72 4.12
CA MET A 890 14.94 -25.93 4.34
C MET A 890 16.28 -25.72 3.69
N GLU A 891 17.28 -25.39 4.48
CA GLU A 891 18.67 -25.71 4.20
C GLU A 891 19.49 -25.49 5.48
N HIS A 892 20.30 -26.50 5.82
CA HIS A 892 21.19 -26.66 6.98
C HIS A 892 20.61 -27.36 8.21
N TYR A 893 20.89 -28.65 8.36
CA TYR A 893 21.78 -29.23 9.39
C TYR A 893 21.82 -30.76 9.26
N PHE A 894 22.98 -31.34 8.93
CA PHE A 894 23.50 -32.60 9.49
C PHE A 894 24.90 -32.87 8.93
N GLU A 895 25.92 -32.40 9.63
CA GLU A 895 27.22 -33.09 9.71
C GLU A 895 27.94 -32.61 10.98
N SER A 896 27.52 -33.16 12.12
CA SER A 896 28.38 -33.40 13.29
C SER A 896 27.52 -33.90 14.46
N THR A 897 27.46 -35.20 14.64
CA THR A 897 27.70 -35.82 15.95
C THR A 897 27.77 -37.33 15.76
N ASN A 898 28.95 -37.86 16.07
CA ASN A 898 29.22 -39.28 16.22
C ASN A 898 28.47 -39.86 17.43
N LEU A 899 28.23 -41.19 17.36
CA LEU A 899 27.97 -42.19 18.42
C LEU A 899 26.48 -42.47 18.79
N PRO A 900 26.16 -43.67 19.34
CA PRO A 900 26.33 -45.01 18.75
C PRO A 900 25.09 -45.93 18.95
N GLN A 901 25.05 -47.00 18.14
CA GLN A 901 24.13 -48.18 18.17
C GLN A 901 22.67 -47.97 17.77
#